data_AF-A0A2D6RCX2-F1
#
_entry.id   AF-A0A2D6RCX2-F1
#
_cell.length_a   1.000
_cell.length_b   1.000
_cell.length_c   1.000
_cell.angle_alpha   90.00
_cell.angle_beta   90.00
_cell.angle_gamma   90.00
#
_symmetry.space_group_name_H-M   'P 1'
#
loop_
_entity.id
_entity.type
_entity.pdbx_description
1 polymer ?
#
loop_
_entity_poly.entity_id
_entity_poly.type
_entity_poly.pdbx_seq_one_letter_code
_entity_poly.pdbx_strand_id
1 'polypeptide(L)'
;MLFIKTINKKIFAAFRQAKIFIAMCFYLLSSATAYASDLIGIAYNTIHTDQIELVFSFSREIVGQPSVKTTVDPATIEVNFGNIAFETDYAETIIDHAGVETIFVNQVDGQMVATINMDKLNVFDVAIEGDQYAITLTYGQAAKVIEEVAPAGEEFINSIEALDFRRGELEGEGQVIINLGDSVVAADVSDQLGKVVVEFYNTQIMEDMLYKLDVTDFATIVTGIETFKEGRNAKLAIEVDGNFTFAHDQQENVFIVNVRKEEKQVGYLGGEEDFSGRTISLNFQDISVRTVLQIIADYNEFNLITSDTVTGNITLRLDGVPWDQALDIILKVKGLDKRMQGNILMVAPSDELAAREAKNLQAQQQVEELAPLYSEYIQINYAKAFELADLIKNEDTSILSSRGSVSVDERTNTLLVRDTAKSIEDIKRMVNILDIPVRQVIIEARMVTVKDDLNEELGIRWGVTDTDGEYSTAGSLTGANSASNGVVPDLADRLNVNLPVANPAGSIAFQIARLADGTILDLELSALEQENKGEIIASPRITTANQKEAYIEQGVEIPYQEASSSGATATQFKKAVLSLTVTPHITPDNKIILDLAVTQDTISEITSGQAPAIDTQRIGTQVLVSNGETIVLGGIYQQSIISSVSKVPVLGDIPYFGWLFRNTNNFNEKQELLIFVTPRIVTDHF
;
A
#
# COMPACT_ATOMS: atom_id res chain seq x y z
N MET A 1 -81.41 20.62 -9.37
CA MET A 1 -81.88 19.88 -8.18
C MET A 1 -81.32 20.59 -6.95
N LEU A 2 -81.97 21.62 -6.39
CA LEU A 2 -83.17 21.57 -5.54
C LEU A 2 -83.04 20.61 -4.33
N PHE A 3 -82.63 21.22 -3.21
CA PHE A 3 -83.13 21.08 -1.83
C PHE A 3 -83.45 19.69 -1.24
N ILE A 4 -82.84 19.40 -0.07
CA ILE A 4 -83.46 19.15 1.26
C ILE A 4 -82.32 19.13 2.30
N LYS A 5 -82.13 20.17 3.11
CA LYS A 5 -82.66 20.41 4.48
C LYS A 5 -82.25 19.34 5.51
N THR A 6 -81.24 19.62 6.36
CA THR A 6 -81.34 20.27 7.70
C THR A 6 -81.68 19.31 8.83
N ILE A 7 -80.71 19.00 9.71
CA ILE A 7 -80.92 18.85 11.18
C ILE A 7 -79.66 19.33 11.95
N ASN A 8 -79.87 20.42 12.70
CA ASN A 8 -79.24 20.90 13.95
C ASN A 8 -77.74 21.24 14.01
N LYS A 9 -77.35 22.53 14.08
CA LYS A 9 -77.44 23.49 15.21
C LYS A 9 -76.73 23.02 16.49
N LYS A 10 -75.42 23.26 16.56
CA LYS A 10 -74.69 24.01 17.61
C LYS A 10 -73.20 24.03 17.22
N ILE A 11 -72.44 25.02 17.69
CA ILE A 11 -70.99 25.27 17.44
C ILE A 11 -70.69 26.27 16.28
N PHE A 12 -71.67 27.04 15.82
CA PHE A 12 -71.39 28.35 15.17
C PHE A 12 -71.36 29.45 16.23
N ALA A 13 -70.36 29.39 17.13
CA ALA A 13 -70.11 30.43 18.16
C ALA A 13 -68.67 30.44 18.70
N ALA A 14 -67.67 29.90 17.98
CA ALA A 14 -66.31 29.77 18.51
C ALA A 14 -65.18 30.11 17.51
N PHE A 15 -65.43 30.98 16.52
CA PHE A 15 -64.40 31.30 15.50
C PHE A 15 -64.13 32.80 15.28
N ARG A 16 -64.55 33.67 16.20
CA ARG A 16 -64.25 35.12 16.10
C ARG A 16 -63.59 35.77 17.33
N GLN A 17 -63.30 35.01 18.38
CA GLN A 17 -62.46 35.45 19.53
C GLN A 17 -61.12 34.71 19.64
N ALA A 18 -60.77 33.84 18.69
CA ALA A 18 -59.56 33.00 18.78
C ALA A 18 -58.26 33.66 18.26
N LYS A 19 -58.28 34.92 17.77
CA LYS A 19 -57.08 35.59 17.24
C LYS A 19 -56.39 36.57 18.20
N ILE A 20 -56.96 36.82 19.39
CA ILE A 20 -56.36 37.73 20.39
C ILE A 20 -55.87 36.97 21.64
N PHE A 21 -56.31 35.73 21.87
CA PHE A 21 -55.83 34.91 23.00
C PHE A 21 -54.54 34.13 22.71
N ILE A 22 -54.23 33.86 21.44
CA ILE A 22 -53.04 33.09 21.04
C ILE A 22 -51.76 33.96 21.07
N ALA A 23 -51.87 35.28 20.96
CA ALA A 23 -50.72 36.19 21.04
C ALA A 23 -50.33 36.58 22.49
N MET A 24 -51.21 36.39 23.47
CA MET A 24 -50.95 36.78 24.87
C MET A 24 -50.49 35.60 25.75
N CYS A 25 -50.72 34.35 25.33
CA CYS A 25 -50.16 33.16 25.99
C CYS A 25 -48.71 32.83 25.60
N PHE A 26 -48.14 33.50 24.58
CA PHE A 26 -46.75 33.28 24.15
C PHE A 26 -45.72 34.16 24.90
N TYR A 27 -46.16 35.09 25.76
CA TYR A 27 -45.28 36.03 26.47
C TYR A 27 -45.25 35.85 28.01
N LEU A 28 -45.85 34.77 28.54
CA LEU A 28 -45.99 34.56 30.00
C LEU A 28 -45.64 33.15 30.50
N LEU A 29 -44.87 32.38 29.73
CA LEU A 29 -44.15 31.20 30.23
C LEU A 29 -42.68 31.24 29.79
N SER A 30 -41.95 32.25 30.26
CA SER A 30 -40.49 32.22 30.31
C SER A 30 -40.06 32.03 31.77
N SER A 31 -40.29 30.83 32.27
CA SER A 31 -39.52 30.25 33.36
C SER A 31 -39.18 28.84 32.91
N ALA A 32 -38.19 28.73 32.02
CA ALA A 32 -37.57 27.46 31.69
C ALA A 32 -36.87 26.98 32.97
N THR A 33 -37.52 26.10 33.70
CA THR A 33 -36.81 25.20 34.59
C THR A 33 -35.92 24.34 33.70
N ALA A 34 -34.60 24.59 33.74
CA ALA A 34 -33.62 23.73 33.11
C ALA A 34 -33.86 22.30 33.60
N TYR A 35 -34.20 21.40 32.68
CA TYR A 35 -34.28 19.98 32.96
C TYR A 35 -32.84 19.46 33.04
N ALA A 36 -32.31 19.33 34.26
CA ALA A 36 -30.99 18.75 34.48
C ALA A 36 -31.02 17.26 34.10
N SER A 37 -30.11 16.85 33.22
CA SER A 37 -29.72 15.44 33.09
C SER A 37 -28.63 15.20 34.13
N ASP A 38 -28.71 14.10 34.87
CA ASP A 38 -27.71 13.70 35.86
C ASP A 38 -26.85 12.55 35.34
N LEU A 39 -25.55 12.54 35.66
CA LEU A 39 -24.63 11.42 35.40
C LEU A 39 -24.95 10.27 36.38
N ILE A 40 -25.30 9.10 35.84
CA ILE A 40 -25.67 7.89 36.59
C ILE A 40 -24.49 6.93 36.77
N GLY A 41 -23.48 6.98 35.90
CA GLY A 41 -22.31 6.14 36.09
C GLY A 41 -21.25 6.30 35.03
N ILE A 42 -20.04 5.84 35.39
CA ILE A 42 -18.89 5.71 34.51
C ILE A 42 -18.48 4.24 34.58
N ALA A 43 -18.52 3.55 33.45
CA ALA A 43 -18.07 2.17 33.31
C ALA A 43 -16.93 2.12 32.30
N TYR A 44 -16.09 1.10 32.41
CA TYR A 44 -15.11 0.81 31.37
C TYR A 44 -15.15 -0.67 31.01
N ASN A 45 -14.89 -0.97 29.73
CA ASN A 45 -14.82 -2.32 29.22
C ASN A 45 -13.55 -2.50 28.41
N THR A 46 -12.90 -3.65 28.56
CA THR A 46 -11.68 -3.98 27.83
C THR A 46 -12.03 -4.92 26.69
N ILE A 47 -12.02 -4.40 25.46
CA ILE A 47 -12.40 -5.18 24.27
C ILE A 47 -11.22 -6.08 23.85
N HIS A 48 -10.01 -5.54 23.91
CA HIS A 48 -8.73 -6.21 23.66
C HIS A 48 -7.65 -5.68 24.63
N THR A 49 -6.48 -6.33 24.69
CA THR A 49 -5.35 -5.91 25.57
C THR A 49 -4.93 -4.44 25.35
N ASP A 50 -5.18 -3.92 24.15
CA ASP A 50 -4.76 -2.61 23.68
C ASP A 50 -5.94 -1.65 23.39
N GLN A 51 -7.18 -2.02 23.74
CA GLN A 51 -8.37 -1.17 23.53
C GLN A 51 -9.26 -1.12 24.76
N ILE A 52 -9.62 0.10 25.16
CA ILE A 52 -10.53 0.36 26.27
C ILE A 52 -11.68 1.26 25.85
N GLU A 53 -12.89 0.88 26.21
CA GLU A 53 -14.11 1.68 26.00
C GLU A 53 -14.55 2.26 27.36
N LEU A 54 -14.73 3.58 27.42
CA LEU A 54 -15.19 4.33 28.58
C LEU A 54 -16.62 4.80 28.33
N VAL A 55 -17.58 4.34 29.13
CA VAL A 55 -19.01 4.63 28.94
C VAL A 55 -19.54 5.49 30.08
N PHE A 56 -19.96 6.71 29.74
CA PHE A 56 -20.67 7.63 30.63
C PHE A 56 -22.18 7.45 30.42
N SER A 57 -22.89 7.04 31.48
CA SER A 57 -24.34 6.81 31.44
C SER A 57 -25.08 7.96 32.13
N PHE A 58 -26.12 8.48 31.49
CA PHE A 58 -26.91 9.61 31.97
C PHE A 58 -28.36 9.21 32.26
N SER A 59 -29.05 10.00 33.07
CA SER A 59 -30.48 9.77 33.40
C SER A 59 -31.45 9.97 32.25
N ARG A 60 -31.01 10.63 31.17
CA ARG A 60 -31.78 10.98 29.98
C ARG A 60 -30.85 11.09 28.77
N GLU A 61 -31.46 11.03 27.59
CA GLU A 61 -30.78 11.21 26.31
C GLU A 61 -30.00 12.54 26.23
N ILE A 62 -28.78 12.48 25.71
CA ILE A 62 -27.87 13.62 25.62
C ILE A 62 -28.31 14.50 24.45
N VAL A 63 -28.76 15.72 24.73
CA VAL A 63 -29.22 16.67 23.72
C VAL A 63 -28.05 17.56 23.27
N GLY A 64 -27.38 17.16 22.18
CA GLY A 64 -26.24 17.87 21.60
C GLY A 64 -24.90 17.17 21.85
N GLN A 65 -23.93 17.37 20.97
CA GLN A 65 -22.63 16.70 21.05
C GLN A 65 -21.73 17.41 22.09
N PRO A 66 -21.23 16.70 23.12
CA PRO A 66 -20.25 17.22 24.07
C PRO A 66 -19.00 17.74 23.37
N SER A 67 -18.45 18.86 23.81
CA SER A 67 -17.21 19.39 23.23
C SER A 67 -16.00 18.69 23.84
N VAL A 68 -15.08 18.22 23.00
CA VAL A 68 -13.86 17.51 23.41
C VAL A 68 -12.64 18.39 23.16
N LYS A 69 -11.73 18.46 24.14
CA LYS A 69 -10.44 19.13 24.03
C LYS A 69 -9.34 18.17 24.46
N THR A 70 -8.21 18.18 23.77
CA THR A 70 -7.07 17.32 24.11
C THR A 70 -5.83 18.15 24.40
N THR A 71 -4.98 17.65 25.30
CA THR A 71 -3.66 18.22 25.62
C THR A 71 -2.63 17.10 25.54
N VAL A 72 -1.45 17.38 24.96
CA VAL A 72 -0.40 16.36 24.73
C VAL A 72 0.57 16.26 25.93
N ASP A 73 0.81 17.36 26.63
CA ASP A 73 1.69 17.43 27.81
C ASP A 73 1.07 18.35 28.89
N PRO A 74 0.42 17.80 29.94
CA PRO A 74 0.16 16.38 30.18
C PRO A 74 -0.93 15.79 29.25
N ALA A 75 -0.83 14.49 28.94
CA ALA A 75 -1.75 13.78 28.05
C ALA A 75 -3.15 13.64 28.66
N THR A 76 -4.09 14.46 28.19
CA THR A 76 -5.46 14.53 28.74
C THR A 76 -6.52 14.69 27.65
N ILE A 77 -7.70 14.11 27.88
CA ILE A 77 -8.92 14.33 27.10
C ILE A 77 -9.98 14.94 28.02
N GLU A 78 -10.38 16.17 27.75
CA GLU A 78 -11.45 16.89 28.46
C GLU A 78 -12.73 16.84 27.64
N VAL A 79 -13.79 16.25 28.20
CA VAL A 79 -15.12 16.20 27.60
C VAL A 79 -16.08 17.05 28.41
N ASN A 80 -16.62 18.09 27.78
CA ASN A 80 -17.59 18.99 28.40
C ASN A 80 -19.01 18.61 27.99
N PHE A 81 -19.78 18.12 28.96
CA PHE A 81 -21.15 17.65 28.79
C PHE A 81 -22.21 18.74 29.06
N GLY A 82 -21.78 20.00 29.24
CA GLY A 82 -22.68 21.10 29.53
C GLY A 82 -23.28 21.03 30.94
N ASN A 83 -24.46 21.60 31.13
CA ASN A 83 -25.07 21.77 32.46
C ASN A 83 -25.75 20.48 32.96
N ILE A 84 -24.92 19.49 33.32
CA ILE A 84 -25.29 18.17 33.87
C ILE A 84 -24.84 18.08 35.32
N ALA A 85 -25.68 17.59 36.23
CA ALA A 85 -25.26 17.35 37.62
C ALA A 85 -24.64 15.95 37.76
N PHE A 86 -23.75 15.76 38.74
CA PHE A 86 -23.19 14.45 39.07
C PHE A 86 -23.06 14.29 40.58
N GLU A 87 -23.14 13.06 41.08
CA GLU A 87 -22.89 12.74 42.49
C GLU A 87 -21.39 12.67 42.78
N THR A 88 -20.98 13.02 44.01
CA THR A 88 -19.55 13.07 44.40
C THR A 88 -18.81 11.74 44.22
N ASP A 89 -19.55 10.64 44.18
CA ASP A 89 -18.99 9.29 44.02
C ASP A 89 -18.42 9.05 42.61
N TYR A 90 -18.76 9.91 41.63
CA TYR A 90 -18.23 9.88 40.26
C TYR A 90 -17.19 10.98 39.99
N ALA A 91 -16.79 11.75 41.01
CA ALA A 91 -15.82 12.84 40.86
C ALA A 91 -14.42 12.33 40.47
N GLU A 92 -14.07 11.10 40.86
CA GLU A 92 -12.80 10.46 40.53
C GLU A 92 -13.03 8.96 40.28
N THR A 93 -12.60 8.46 39.12
CA THR A 93 -12.65 7.03 38.76
C THR A 93 -11.26 6.57 38.34
N ILE A 94 -10.71 5.59 39.06
CA ILE A 94 -9.37 5.00 38.77
C ILE A 94 -9.55 3.83 37.80
N ILE A 95 -8.74 3.78 36.75
CA ILE A 95 -8.85 2.77 35.67
C ILE A 95 -7.58 1.91 35.56
N ASP A 96 -6.39 2.54 35.54
CA ASP A 96 -5.07 1.90 35.41
C ASP A 96 -5.01 0.77 34.35
N HIS A 97 -5.55 1.03 33.15
CA HIS A 97 -5.60 0.03 32.07
C HIS A 97 -5.51 0.68 30.68
N ALA A 98 -4.83 0.01 29.74
CA ALA A 98 -4.65 0.46 28.35
C ALA A 98 -4.19 1.94 28.20
N GLY A 99 -3.26 2.38 29.06
CA GLY A 99 -2.70 3.74 29.06
C GLY A 99 -3.58 4.82 29.72
N VAL A 100 -4.78 4.47 30.21
CA VAL A 100 -5.67 5.37 30.95
C VAL A 100 -5.45 5.21 32.45
N GLU A 101 -5.08 6.29 33.13
CA GLU A 101 -4.81 6.30 34.57
C GLU A 101 -6.09 6.59 35.37
N THR A 102 -6.68 7.77 35.18
CA THR A 102 -7.79 8.29 35.99
C THR A 102 -8.78 9.11 35.15
N ILE A 103 -10.04 9.16 35.58
CA ILE A 103 -11.06 10.10 35.10
C ILE A 103 -11.48 11.00 36.25
N PHE A 104 -11.33 12.31 36.09
CA PHE A 104 -11.87 13.32 37.00
C PHE A 104 -13.11 13.95 36.41
N VAL A 105 -14.19 14.03 37.17
CA VAL A 105 -15.40 14.78 36.79
C VAL A 105 -15.54 15.97 37.71
N ASN A 106 -15.52 17.17 37.12
CA ASN A 106 -15.60 18.44 37.84
C ASN A 106 -16.67 19.36 37.24
N GLN A 107 -17.12 20.33 38.04
CA GLN A 107 -17.99 21.41 37.58
C GLN A 107 -17.14 22.67 37.31
N VAL A 108 -17.01 23.07 36.05
CA VAL A 108 -16.29 24.28 35.61
C VAL A 108 -17.31 25.23 34.98
N ASP A 109 -17.45 26.43 35.52
CA ASP A 109 -18.42 27.45 35.08
C ASP A 109 -19.89 26.95 34.94
N GLY A 110 -20.28 25.99 35.78
CA GLY A 110 -21.63 25.39 35.76
C GLY A 110 -21.82 24.32 34.68
N GLN A 111 -20.73 23.87 34.04
CA GLN A 111 -20.71 22.75 33.11
C GLN A 111 -19.92 21.57 33.68
N MET A 112 -20.40 20.36 33.45
CA MET A 112 -19.73 19.12 33.82
C MET A 112 -18.63 18.82 32.80
N VAL A 113 -17.40 18.74 33.28
CA VAL A 113 -16.22 18.40 32.49
C VAL A 113 -15.61 17.13 33.05
N ALA A 114 -15.50 16.10 32.20
CA ALA A 114 -14.77 14.88 32.50
C ALA A 114 -13.36 14.96 31.88
N THR A 115 -12.33 14.91 32.70
CA THR A 115 -10.92 14.91 32.32
C THR A 115 -10.36 13.49 32.46
N ILE A 116 -10.01 12.86 31.35
CA ILE A 116 -9.39 11.54 31.28
C ILE A 116 -7.88 11.73 31.20
N ASN A 117 -7.15 11.29 32.22
CA ASN A 117 -5.69 11.34 32.28
C ASN A 117 -5.08 10.04 31.77
N MET A 118 -4.01 10.19 30.99
CA MET A 118 -3.37 9.09 30.28
C MET A 118 -1.85 9.24 30.34
N ASP A 119 -1.14 8.13 30.17
CA ASP A 119 0.33 8.13 30.07
C ASP A 119 0.83 8.79 28.77
N LYS A 120 0.05 8.65 27.70
CA LYS A 120 0.26 9.28 26.38
C LYS A 120 -1.07 9.46 25.67
N LEU A 121 -1.22 10.54 24.89
CA LEU A 121 -2.46 10.80 24.14
C LEU A 121 -2.65 9.72 23.05
N ASN A 122 -3.72 8.94 23.16
CA ASN A 122 -4.08 7.90 22.19
C ASN A 122 -5.14 8.40 21.21
N VAL A 123 -5.26 7.73 20.06
CA VAL A 123 -6.40 7.92 19.14
C VAL A 123 -7.66 7.41 19.84
N PHE A 124 -8.73 8.20 19.75
CA PHE A 124 -10.01 7.89 20.37
C PHE A 124 -11.17 8.11 19.42
N ASP A 125 -12.18 7.26 19.52
CA ASP A 125 -13.48 7.41 18.87
C ASP A 125 -14.53 7.73 19.93
N VAL A 126 -15.56 8.48 19.53
CA VAL A 126 -16.69 8.85 20.39
C VAL A 126 -17.98 8.36 19.77
N ALA A 127 -18.82 7.71 20.56
CA ALA A 127 -20.17 7.30 20.17
C ALA A 127 -21.19 7.84 21.18
N ILE A 128 -22.35 8.26 20.67
CA ILE A 128 -23.51 8.65 21.49
C ILE A 128 -24.67 7.74 21.13
N GLU A 129 -25.10 6.92 22.08
CA GLU A 129 -26.24 6.04 21.92
C GLU A 129 -27.29 6.38 22.99
N GLY A 130 -28.23 7.25 22.62
CA GLY A 130 -29.30 7.68 23.51
C GLY A 130 -28.78 8.38 24.77
N ASP A 131 -28.86 7.69 25.91
CA ASP A 131 -28.43 8.15 27.24
C ASP A 131 -26.99 7.77 27.60
N GLN A 132 -26.21 7.23 26.65
CA GLN A 132 -24.82 6.85 26.84
C GLN A 132 -23.87 7.62 25.91
N TYR A 133 -22.72 8.00 26.47
CA TYR A 133 -21.59 8.55 25.74
C TYR A 133 -20.39 7.63 25.94
N ALA A 134 -19.93 7.00 24.86
CA ALA A 134 -18.80 6.08 24.87
C ALA A 134 -17.57 6.72 24.23
N ILE A 135 -16.40 6.53 24.83
CA ILE A 135 -15.09 6.89 24.27
C ILE A 135 -14.25 5.62 24.17
N THR A 136 -13.87 5.25 22.96
CA THR A 136 -13.03 4.08 22.70
C THR A 136 -11.61 4.53 22.42
N LEU A 137 -10.66 4.10 23.25
CA LEU A 137 -9.25 4.46 23.19
C LEU A 137 -8.45 3.25 22.70
N THR A 138 -7.59 3.46 21.69
CA THR A 138 -6.71 2.41 21.15
C THR A 138 -5.25 2.72 21.48
N TYR A 139 -4.67 1.91 22.35
CA TYR A 139 -3.26 1.97 22.74
C TYR A 139 -2.38 1.20 21.73
N GLY A 140 -1.17 1.67 21.45
CA GLY A 140 -0.13 0.82 20.83
C GLY A 140 -0.07 0.69 19.30
N GLN A 141 -0.91 1.32 18.48
CA GLN A 141 -0.67 1.39 17.02
C GLN A 141 -0.96 2.76 16.41
N ALA A 142 0.10 3.43 15.95
CA ALA A 142 0.00 4.41 14.89
C ALA A 142 -0.06 3.66 13.54
N ALA A 143 -1.24 3.48 12.95
CA ALA A 143 -1.32 3.18 11.53
C ALA A 143 -2.69 3.42 10.89
N LYS A 144 -2.62 4.09 9.73
CA LYS A 144 -3.54 4.08 8.58
C LYS A 144 -4.95 4.61 8.79
N VAL A 145 -5.14 5.81 8.24
CA VAL A 145 -6.42 6.32 7.76
C VAL A 145 -7.10 5.25 6.90
N ILE A 146 -8.21 4.72 7.41
CA ILE A 146 -9.21 4.01 6.63
C ILE A 146 -10.22 5.09 6.22
N GLU A 147 -10.27 5.42 4.93
CA GLU A 147 -11.43 6.12 4.38
C GLU A 147 -12.66 5.23 4.56
N GLU A 148 -13.64 5.70 5.33
CA GLU A 148 -14.93 6.18 4.79
C GLU A 148 -16.05 5.97 5.82
N VAL A 149 -16.30 6.98 6.66
CA VAL A 149 -17.66 7.31 7.11
C VAL A 149 -17.79 8.82 7.02
N ALA A 150 -18.53 9.29 6.02
CA ALA A 150 -18.92 10.70 5.95
C ALA A 150 -19.90 11.01 7.10
N PRO A 151 -19.61 11.99 7.98
CA PRO A 151 -20.66 12.63 8.75
C PRO A 151 -21.28 13.75 7.91
N ALA A 152 -22.61 13.80 7.88
CA ALA A 152 -23.35 14.91 7.31
C ALA A 152 -23.03 16.20 8.09
N GLY A 153 -22.23 17.07 7.47
CA GLY A 153 -21.79 18.38 7.93
C GLY A 153 -20.75 18.92 6.95
N GLU A 154 -21.20 19.48 5.83
CA GLU A 154 -20.40 19.73 4.62
C GLU A 154 -19.46 20.95 4.65
N GLU A 155 -19.14 21.53 5.81
CA GLU A 155 -18.32 22.76 5.83
C GLU A 155 -16.91 22.50 6.39
N PHE A 156 -15.90 22.90 5.61
CA PHE A 156 -14.52 23.02 6.09
C PHE A 156 -14.42 24.23 7.02
N ILE A 157 -13.57 24.17 8.05
CA ILE A 157 -13.39 25.31 8.97
C ILE A 157 -12.61 26.46 8.34
N ASN A 158 -11.86 26.19 7.27
CA ASN A 158 -11.13 27.19 6.50
C ASN A 158 -10.86 26.66 5.08
N SER A 159 -10.35 27.50 4.19
CA SER A 159 -9.92 27.12 2.83
C SER A 159 -8.63 27.84 2.44
N ILE A 160 -7.72 27.16 1.74
CA ILE A 160 -6.55 27.81 1.12
C ILE A 160 -7.02 28.46 -0.18
N GLU A 161 -6.98 29.80 -0.23
CA GLU A 161 -7.40 30.58 -1.38
C GLU A 161 -6.27 30.84 -2.37
N ALA A 162 -5.04 31.04 -1.86
CA ALA A 162 -3.87 31.27 -2.71
C ALA A 162 -2.57 30.89 -1.99
N LEU A 163 -1.57 30.55 -2.78
CA LEU A 163 -0.20 30.28 -2.33
C LEU A 163 0.76 31.11 -3.18
N ASP A 164 1.58 31.92 -2.51
CA ASP A 164 2.60 32.77 -3.14
C ASP A 164 3.98 32.48 -2.52
N PHE A 165 5.04 32.70 -3.30
CA PHE A 165 6.41 32.54 -2.83
C PHE A 165 7.22 33.80 -3.15
N ARG A 166 7.95 34.30 -2.16
CA ARG A 166 8.79 35.48 -2.30
C ARG A 166 10.13 35.27 -1.62
N ARG A 167 11.12 36.00 -2.12
CA ARG A 167 12.38 36.15 -1.40
C ARG A 167 12.17 37.08 -0.21
N GLY A 168 12.57 36.64 0.98
CA GLY A 168 12.51 37.40 2.22
C GLY A 168 13.50 38.57 2.25
N GLU A 169 13.44 39.39 3.31
CA GLU A 169 14.31 40.56 3.46
C GLU A 169 15.75 40.18 3.81
N LEU A 170 15.96 39.00 4.42
CA LEU A 170 17.27 38.49 4.82
C LEU A 170 17.94 37.69 3.68
N GLU A 171 19.27 37.60 3.71
CA GLU A 171 20.05 36.95 2.65
C GLU A 171 19.74 35.44 2.56
N GLY A 172 19.20 34.99 1.42
CA GLY A 172 18.86 33.59 1.16
C GLY A 172 17.56 33.09 1.81
N GLU A 173 16.80 33.98 2.46
CA GLU A 173 15.51 33.66 3.08
C GLU A 173 14.40 33.45 2.03
N GLY A 174 13.69 32.33 2.11
CA GLY A 174 12.48 32.05 1.34
C GLY A 174 11.24 32.26 2.21
N GLN A 175 10.26 32.99 1.70
CA GLN A 175 9.00 33.29 2.37
C GLN A 175 7.85 32.65 1.59
N VAL A 176 7.16 31.69 2.22
CA VAL A 176 5.94 31.07 1.69
C VAL A 176 4.74 31.77 2.32
N ILE A 177 3.84 32.29 1.49
CA ILE A 177 2.67 33.05 1.91
C ILE A 177 1.42 32.27 1.51
N ILE A 178 0.62 31.87 2.50
CA ILE A 178 -0.61 31.11 2.31
C ILE A 178 -1.78 32.00 2.71
N ASN A 179 -2.65 32.32 1.76
CA ASN A 179 -3.89 33.05 2.02
C ASN A 179 -4.99 32.06 2.35
N LEU A 180 -5.60 32.26 3.51
CA LEU A 180 -6.69 31.47 4.06
C LEU A 180 -8.02 32.23 3.88
N GLY A 181 -9.13 31.49 3.83
CA GLY A 181 -10.48 32.05 3.73
C GLY A 181 -10.95 32.69 5.04
N ASP A 182 -10.45 32.23 6.18
CA ASP A 182 -10.70 32.80 7.51
C ASP A 182 -9.37 32.98 8.30
N SER A 183 -9.41 33.85 9.29
CA SER A 183 -8.36 34.07 10.30
C SER A 183 -8.26 32.96 11.36
N VAL A 184 -9.26 32.09 11.48
CA VAL A 184 -9.19 30.95 12.42
C VAL A 184 -8.54 29.75 11.70
N VAL A 185 -7.37 29.34 12.17
CA VAL A 185 -6.65 28.19 11.59
C VAL A 185 -6.10 27.28 12.69
N ALA A 186 -6.16 25.97 12.46
CA ALA A 186 -5.42 24.97 13.20
C ALA A 186 -4.34 24.42 12.27
N ALA A 187 -3.09 24.80 12.52
CA ALA A 187 -1.96 24.41 11.68
C ALA A 187 -0.83 23.81 12.53
N ASP A 188 -0.21 22.74 12.05
CA ASP A 188 1.05 22.22 12.57
C ASP A 188 2.18 22.54 11.58
N VAL A 189 3.34 22.97 12.08
CA VAL A 189 4.53 23.24 11.27
C VAL A 189 5.71 22.49 11.87
N SER A 190 6.20 21.49 11.15
CA SER A 190 7.28 20.61 11.61
C SER A 190 8.39 20.45 10.56
N ASP A 191 9.61 20.16 11.03
CA ASP A 191 10.71 19.70 10.17
C ASP A 191 10.61 18.17 10.05
N GLN A 192 10.48 17.69 8.82
CA GLN A 192 10.47 16.27 8.51
C GLN A 192 11.45 16.00 7.36
N LEU A 193 12.52 15.26 7.65
CA LEU A 193 13.49 14.79 6.66
C LEU A 193 14.14 15.94 5.83
N GLY A 194 14.37 17.10 6.43
CA GLY A 194 14.96 18.26 5.74
C GLY A 194 13.95 19.03 4.89
N LYS A 195 12.66 18.88 5.16
CA LYS A 195 11.56 19.66 4.57
C LYS A 195 10.76 20.33 5.68
N VAL A 196 10.27 21.54 5.43
CA VAL A 196 9.27 22.16 6.32
C VAL A 196 7.90 21.68 5.88
N VAL A 197 7.22 20.94 6.74
CA VAL A 197 5.86 20.43 6.50
C VAL A 197 4.88 21.29 7.27
N VAL A 198 3.91 21.86 6.56
CA VAL A 198 2.79 22.62 7.14
C VAL A 198 1.52 21.82 6.91
N GLU A 199 0.84 21.42 7.98
CA GLU A 199 -0.45 20.71 7.91
C GLU A 199 -1.56 21.59 8.47
N PHE A 200 -2.56 21.92 7.65
CA PHE A 200 -3.76 22.65 8.02
C PHE A 200 -4.93 21.68 8.25
N TYR A 201 -5.39 21.59 9.50
CA TYR A 201 -6.46 20.67 9.88
C TYR A 201 -7.83 21.13 9.37
N ASN A 202 -8.63 20.20 8.84
CA ASN A 202 -10.00 20.44 8.35
C ASN A 202 -10.13 21.66 7.42
N THR A 203 -9.08 21.95 6.64
CA THR A 203 -8.96 23.09 5.73
C THR A 203 -9.05 22.62 4.28
N GLN A 204 -9.94 23.24 3.50
CA GLN A 204 -10.14 22.89 2.10
C GLN A 204 -8.97 23.37 1.23
N ILE A 205 -8.47 22.51 0.34
CA ILE A 205 -7.62 22.89 -0.78
C ILE A 205 -8.32 22.45 -2.08
N MET A 206 -8.44 23.38 -3.03
CA MET A 206 -9.08 23.11 -4.33
C MET A 206 -8.14 22.24 -5.20
N GLU A 207 -8.71 21.45 -6.12
CA GLU A 207 -7.92 20.51 -6.95
C GLU A 207 -6.91 21.22 -7.86
N ASP A 208 -7.19 22.44 -8.28
CA ASP A 208 -6.28 23.29 -9.06
C ASP A 208 -5.10 23.84 -8.25
N MET A 209 -5.20 23.78 -6.92
CA MET A 209 -4.14 24.14 -5.98
C MET A 209 -3.26 22.96 -5.57
N LEU A 210 -3.47 21.77 -6.15
CA LEU A 210 -2.62 20.58 -5.93
C LEU A 210 -1.52 20.50 -7.00
N TYR A 211 -0.42 21.21 -6.75
CA TYR A 211 0.72 21.27 -7.66
C TYR A 211 2.06 21.33 -6.93
N LYS A 212 3.13 21.09 -7.70
CA LYS A 212 4.52 21.33 -7.30
C LYS A 212 5.03 22.61 -7.97
N LEU A 213 5.45 23.56 -7.15
CA LEU A 213 6.06 24.83 -7.54
C LEU A 213 7.59 24.69 -7.47
N ASP A 214 8.29 24.99 -8.56
CA ASP A 214 9.75 25.14 -8.58
C ASP A 214 10.08 26.61 -8.32
N VAL A 215 10.88 26.87 -7.29
CA VAL A 215 11.26 28.23 -6.85
C VAL A 215 12.77 28.47 -6.86
N THR A 216 13.53 27.61 -7.55
CA THR A 216 14.99 27.71 -7.64
C THR A 216 15.48 29.04 -8.23
N ASP A 217 14.71 29.66 -9.12
CA ASP A 217 15.03 30.94 -9.76
C ASP A 217 15.05 32.15 -8.80
N PHE A 218 14.50 32.02 -7.58
CA PHE A 218 14.40 33.10 -6.60
C PHE A 218 15.66 33.28 -5.74
N ALA A 219 16.69 32.44 -5.95
CA ALA A 219 17.96 32.48 -5.21
C ALA A 219 17.79 32.42 -3.68
N THR A 220 16.88 31.56 -3.22
CA THR A 220 16.59 31.24 -1.82
C THR A 220 17.04 29.82 -1.50
N ILE A 221 17.08 29.45 -0.21
CA ILE A 221 17.35 28.05 0.19
C ILE A 221 16.19 27.09 -0.07
N VAL A 222 14.98 27.63 -0.26
CA VAL A 222 13.82 26.82 -0.67
C VAL A 222 13.96 26.50 -2.15
N THR A 223 13.84 25.22 -2.50
CA THR A 223 13.99 24.71 -3.87
C THR A 223 12.65 24.36 -4.51
N GLY A 224 11.67 23.94 -3.72
CA GLY A 224 10.34 23.60 -4.22
C GLY A 224 9.26 23.62 -3.13
N ILE A 225 8.01 23.77 -3.55
CA ILE A 225 6.84 23.71 -2.67
C ILE A 225 5.83 22.76 -3.31
N GLU A 226 5.38 21.75 -2.57
CA GLU A 226 4.41 20.77 -3.03
C GLU A 226 3.19 20.77 -2.11
N THR A 227 2.01 20.69 -2.69
CA THR A 227 0.72 20.76 -1.99
C THR A 227 -0.02 19.43 -2.11
N PHE A 228 -0.61 18.98 -1.01
CA PHE A 228 -1.31 17.73 -0.90
C PHE A 228 -2.65 17.92 -0.20
N LYS A 229 -3.60 17.06 -0.55
CA LYS A 229 -4.84 16.89 0.19
C LYS A 229 -4.78 15.55 0.91
N GLU A 230 -4.75 15.57 2.24
CA GLU A 230 -4.75 14.37 3.08
C GLU A 230 -6.09 14.30 3.83
N GLY A 231 -7.06 13.56 3.26
CA GLY A 231 -8.42 13.51 3.78
C GLY A 231 -9.10 14.88 3.76
N ARG A 232 -9.35 15.44 4.95
CA ARG A 232 -9.91 16.80 5.14
C ARG A 232 -8.85 17.87 5.45
N ASN A 233 -7.57 17.51 5.46
CA ASN A 233 -6.48 18.43 5.75
C ASN A 233 -5.80 18.87 4.45
N ALA A 234 -5.25 20.09 4.45
CA ALA A 234 -4.38 20.58 3.41
C ALA A 234 -2.94 20.59 3.91
N LYS A 235 -2.02 20.02 3.15
CA LYS A 235 -0.62 19.85 3.56
C LYS A 235 0.32 20.45 2.53
N LEU A 236 1.34 21.17 3.00
CA LEU A 236 2.38 21.75 2.17
C LEU A 236 3.72 21.16 2.59
N ALA A 237 4.50 20.65 1.65
CA ALA A 237 5.89 20.26 1.86
C ALA A 237 6.81 21.25 1.14
N ILE A 238 7.60 21.97 1.92
CA ILE A 238 8.57 22.96 1.43
C ILE A 238 9.94 22.29 1.42
N GLU A 239 10.50 22.07 0.24
CA GLU A 239 11.82 21.46 0.03
C GLU A 239 12.91 22.51 0.23
N VAL A 240 13.92 22.19 1.04
CA VAL A 240 14.98 23.11 1.44
C VAL A 240 16.35 22.50 1.17
N ASP A 241 17.28 23.29 0.65
CA ASP A 241 18.67 22.88 0.41
C ASP A 241 19.59 23.27 1.58
N GLY A 242 20.05 22.25 2.33
CA GLY A 242 20.96 22.39 3.46
C GLY A 242 20.28 22.62 4.82
N ASN A 243 21.07 22.96 5.85
CA ASN A 243 20.54 23.24 7.18
C ASN A 243 19.76 24.56 7.20
N PHE A 244 18.58 24.53 7.80
CA PHE A 244 17.69 25.67 7.89
C PHE A 244 17.11 25.86 9.29
N THR A 245 16.65 27.07 9.54
CA THR A 245 15.71 27.36 10.62
C THR A 245 14.47 27.95 9.99
N PHE A 246 13.30 27.68 10.57
CA PHE A 246 12.05 28.24 10.11
C PHE A 246 11.31 28.93 11.24
N ALA A 247 10.52 29.94 10.88
CA ALA A 247 9.57 30.59 11.75
C ALA A 247 8.26 30.75 10.99
N HIS A 248 7.14 30.63 11.68
CA HIS A 248 5.84 30.92 11.11
C HIS A 248 5.17 32.04 11.89
N ASP A 249 4.37 32.83 11.21
CA ASP A 249 3.54 33.87 11.79
C ASP A 249 2.20 33.89 11.06
N GLN A 250 1.14 34.26 11.76
CA GLN A 250 -0.18 34.41 11.17
C GLN A 250 -0.70 35.82 11.42
N GLN A 251 -0.97 36.52 10.32
CA GLN A 251 -1.53 37.87 10.35
C GLN A 251 -2.87 37.87 9.64
N GLU A 252 -3.94 38.00 10.43
CA GLU A 252 -5.32 37.87 9.96
C GLU A 252 -5.53 36.54 9.22
N ASN A 253 -5.83 36.59 7.92
CA ASN A 253 -6.06 35.44 7.06
C ASN A 253 -4.81 35.02 6.26
N VAL A 254 -3.63 35.56 6.57
CA VAL A 254 -2.37 35.22 5.88
C VAL A 254 -1.45 34.46 6.83
N PHE A 255 -1.10 33.24 6.44
CA PHE A 255 -0.14 32.40 7.16
C PHE A 255 1.21 32.43 6.43
N ILE A 256 2.25 32.88 7.12
CA ILE A 256 3.57 33.13 6.53
C ILE A 256 4.58 32.17 7.15
N VAL A 257 5.32 31.46 6.31
CA VAL A 257 6.45 30.61 6.72
C VAL A 257 7.74 31.18 6.15
N ASN A 258 8.63 31.61 7.05
CA ASN A 258 9.95 32.11 6.71
C ASN A 258 10.96 31.00 6.93
N VAL A 259 11.69 30.63 5.88
CA VAL A 259 12.72 29.60 5.91
C VAL A 259 14.06 30.25 5.56
N ARG A 260 15.00 30.19 6.50
CA ARG A 260 16.31 30.84 6.35
C ARG A 260 17.44 29.87 6.66
N LYS A 261 18.60 30.13 6.06
CA LYS A 261 19.79 29.32 6.31
C LYS A 261 20.13 29.41 7.79
N GLU A 262 20.43 28.27 8.39
CA GLU A 262 20.93 28.23 9.75
C GLU A 262 22.32 28.90 9.76
N GLU A 263 22.36 30.17 10.19
CA GLU A 263 23.63 30.85 10.47
C GLU A 263 24.22 30.17 11.70
N LYS A 264 25.20 29.29 11.48
CA LYS A 264 26.12 28.90 12.53
C LYS A 264 26.75 30.18 13.04
N GLN A 265 26.30 30.66 14.20
CA GLN A 265 27.10 31.60 14.96
C GLN A 265 28.43 30.89 15.16
N VAL A 266 29.46 31.40 14.49
CA VAL A 266 30.83 30.94 14.67
C VAL A 266 31.21 31.41 16.07
N GLY A 267 30.80 30.64 17.06
CA GLY A 267 31.41 30.60 18.37
C GLY A 267 32.85 30.21 18.11
N TYR A 268 33.74 31.19 18.17
CA TYR A 268 35.17 30.97 18.23
C TYR A 268 35.44 30.22 19.53
N LEU A 269 35.35 28.89 19.46
CA LEU A 269 35.86 27.83 20.36
C LEU A 269 34.90 26.64 20.26
N GLY A 270 35.33 25.59 19.57
CA GLY A 270 34.53 24.40 19.31
C GLY A 270 34.16 23.61 20.58
N GLY A 271 33.01 22.95 20.51
CA GLY A 271 32.48 22.01 21.50
C GLY A 271 31.01 22.28 21.78
N GLU A 272 30.13 21.56 21.09
CA GLU A 272 28.69 21.49 21.35
C GLU A 272 28.43 20.87 22.73
N GLU A 273 27.99 21.68 23.69
CA GLU A 273 27.25 21.23 24.89
C GLU A 273 26.15 22.28 25.16
N ASP A 274 24.88 21.88 25.18
CA ASP A 274 23.77 22.76 25.56
C ASP A 274 23.83 23.02 27.08
N PHE A 275 24.22 24.23 27.45
CA PHE A 275 24.33 24.64 28.84
C PHE A 275 22.98 25.14 29.36
N SER A 276 22.41 24.44 30.35
CA SER A 276 21.08 24.68 30.93
C SER A 276 21.13 25.11 32.41
N GLY A 277 22.33 25.26 32.95
CA GLY A 277 22.55 25.63 34.34
C GLY A 277 22.02 27.02 34.69
N ARG A 278 21.57 27.18 35.94
CA ARG A 278 21.23 28.51 36.52
C ARG A 278 22.40 29.48 36.32
N THR A 279 22.09 30.71 35.92
CA THR A 279 23.10 31.74 35.69
C THR A 279 23.75 32.18 37.00
N ILE A 280 25.07 32.31 36.99
CA ILE A 280 25.88 32.79 38.11
C ILE A 280 26.74 33.97 37.66
N SER A 281 26.92 34.95 38.55
CA SER A 281 27.87 36.04 38.38
C SER A 281 28.93 35.94 39.48
N LEU A 282 30.18 35.68 39.07
CA LEU A 282 31.32 35.43 39.97
C LEU A 282 32.48 36.34 39.58
N ASN A 283 33.15 36.94 40.55
CA ASN A 283 34.35 37.72 40.30
C ASN A 283 35.45 37.33 41.30
N PHE A 284 36.45 36.61 40.82
CA PHE A 284 37.59 36.16 41.61
C PHE A 284 38.90 36.63 41.01
N GLN A 285 39.79 37.09 41.89
CA GLN A 285 41.16 37.44 41.57
C GLN A 285 42.09 36.51 42.35
N ASP A 286 42.94 35.78 41.63
CA ASP A 286 43.95 34.87 42.18
C ASP A 286 43.43 33.89 43.27
N ILE A 287 42.32 33.21 42.96
CA ILE A 287 41.72 32.21 43.87
C ILE A 287 42.14 30.80 43.47
N SER A 288 42.23 29.88 44.45
CA SER A 288 42.52 28.47 44.14
C SER A 288 41.38 27.84 43.35
N VAL A 289 41.71 27.02 42.34
CA VAL A 289 40.71 26.35 41.49
C VAL A 289 39.78 25.46 42.34
N ARG A 290 40.30 24.82 43.38
CA ARG A 290 39.51 24.00 44.32
C ARG A 290 38.43 24.83 45.02
N THR A 291 38.78 26.03 45.47
CA THR A 291 37.83 26.93 46.13
C THR A 291 36.73 27.39 45.17
N VAL A 292 37.07 27.67 43.91
CA VAL A 292 36.07 28.04 42.90
C VAL A 292 35.12 26.89 42.61
N LEU A 293 35.65 25.68 42.40
CA LEU A 293 34.83 24.49 42.17
C LEU A 293 33.91 24.20 43.36
N GLN A 294 34.40 24.40 44.58
CA GLN A 294 33.60 24.25 45.80
C GLN A 294 32.46 25.28 45.87
N ILE A 295 32.72 26.56 45.54
CA ILE A 295 31.67 27.60 45.51
C ILE A 295 30.59 27.27 44.47
N ILE A 296 30.98 26.75 43.31
CA ILE A 296 30.02 26.32 42.27
C ILE A 296 29.21 25.11 42.75
N ALA A 297 29.84 24.16 43.45
CA ALA A 297 29.17 22.99 44.01
C ALA A 297 28.18 23.35 45.14
N ASP A 298 28.61 24.20 46.07
CA ASP A 298 27.80 24.68 47.20
C ASP A 298 26.58 25.46 46.72
N TYR A 299 26.72 26.25 45.65
CA TYR A 299 25.61 27.03 45.07
C TYR A 299 24.58 26.15 44.35
N ASN A 300 24.98 25.01 43.79
CA ASN A 300 24.14 24.11 43.01
C ASN A 300 23.77 22.81 43.75
N GLU A 301 24.09 22.73 45.05
CA GLU A 301 23.72 21.63 45.96
C GLU A 301 24.21 20.23 45.56
N PHE A 302 25.31 20.11 44.81
CA PHE A 302 25.93 18.82 44.50
C PHE A 302 27.22 18.58 45.28
N ASN A 303 27.54 17.31 45.53
CA ASN A 303 28.76 16.95 46.27
C ASN A 303 29.97 16.99 45.33
N LEU A 304 31.06 17.63 45.75
CA LEU A 304 32.29 17.73 44.96
C LEU A 304 33.41 16.87 45.55
N ILE A 305 34.03 16.03 44.71
CA ILE A 305 35.25 15.29 45.03
C ILE A 305 36.37 15.76 44.10
N THR A 306 37.34 16.49 44.65
CA THR A 306 38.53 16.93 43.90
C THR A 306 39.74 16.08 44.26
N SER A 307 40.48 15.59 43.26
CA SER A 307 41.78 14.94 43.47
C SER A 307 42.80 15.88 44.14
N ASP A 308 43.76 15.34 44.88
CA ASP A 308 44.85 16.11 45.50
C ASP A 308 45.77 16.76 44.46
N THR A 309 45.75 16.26 43.24
CA THR A 309 46.52 16.75 42.09
C THR A 309 45.93 18.00 41.43
N VAL A 310 44.71 18.41 41.82
CA VAL A 310 44.09 19.65 41.34
C VAL A 310 44.76 20.86 42.00
N THR A 311 45.68 21.50 41.28
CA THR A 311 46.51 22.62 41.75
C THR A 311 46.46 23.81 40.79
N GLY A 312 46.70 25.02 41.31
CA GLY A 312 46.76 26.26 40.54
C GLY A 312 45.70 27.28 40.95
N ASN A 313 45.97 28.53 40.57
CA ASN A 313 45.08 29.66 40.80
C ASN A 313 44.43 30.10 39.49
N ILE A 314 43.22 30.66 39.59
CA ILE A 314 42.48 31.20 38.46
C ILE A 314 41.97 32.60 38.81
N THR A 315 41.98 33.48 37.82
CA THR A 315 41.33 34.80 37.89
C THR A 315 40.22 34.78 36.86
N LEU A 316 38.98 34.98 37.29
CA LEU A 316 37.81 34.87 36.43
C LEU A 316 36.75 35.90 36.84
N ARG A 317 36.12 36.50 35.83
CA ARG A 317 34.95 37.36 36.00
C ARG A 317 33.87 36.85 35.06
N LEU A 318 32.80 36.35 35.64
CA LEU A 318 31.62 35.82 34.96
C LEU A 318 30.43 36.70 35.34
N ASP A 319 29.59 37.00 34.36
CA ASP A 319 28.39 37.79 34.57
C ASP A 319 27.22 37.18 33.79
N GLY A 320 26.21 36.68 34.49
CA GLY A 320 25.03 36.08 33.88
C GLY A 320 25.31 34.78 33.09
N VAL A 321 26.36 34.04 33.45
CA VAL A 321 26.79 32.82 32.73
C VAL A 321 26.20 31.58 33.41
N PRO A 322 25.57 30.63 32.69
CA PRO A 322 25.18 29.32 33.23
C PRO A 322 26.32 28.63 34.01
N TRP A 323 26.02 28.04 35.16
CA TRP A 323 27.06 27.47 36.04
C TRP A 323 27.81 26.28 35.42
N ASP A 324 27.15 25.51 34.58
CA ASP A 324 27.67 24.36 33.83
C ASP A 324 28.63 24.82 32.72
N GLN A 325 28.30 25.91 32.04
CA GLN A 325 29.18 26.59 31.10
C GLN A 325 30.41 27.16 31.83
N ALA A 326 30.19 27.83 32.96
CA ALA A 326 31.26 28.36 33.80
C ALA A 326 32.21 27.25 34.28
N LEU A 327 31.64 26.14 34.77
CA LEU A 327 32.39 24.96 35.21
C LEU A 327 33.21 24.37 34.06
N ASP A 328 32.60 24.17 32.89
CA ASP A 328 33.29 23.61 31.72
C ASP A 328 34.47 24.48 31.26
N ILE A 329 34.29 25.81 31.22
CA ILE A 329 35.37 26.74 30.89
C ILE A 329 36.51 26.65 31.91
N ILE A 330 36.20 26.59 33.21
CA ILE A 330 37.20 26.47 34.27
C ILE A 330 37.99 25.17 34.13
N LEU A 331 37.31 24.06 33.84
CA LEU A 331 37.91 22.75 33.65
C LEU A 331 38.82 22.74 32.41
N LYS A 332 38.35 23.22 31.26
CA LYS A 332 39.11 23.31 30.00
C LYS A 332 40.38 24.16 30.14
N VAL A 333 40.28 25.35 30.76
CA VAL A 333 41.44 26.26 30.94
C VAL A 333 42.52 25.65 31.83
N LYS A 334 42.14 24.78 32.77
CA LYS A 334 43.06 24.13 33.70
C LYS A 334 43.40 22.68 33.34
N GLY A 335 42.94 22.18 32.19
CA GLY A 335 43.19 20.80 31.76
C GLY A 335 42.59 19.75 32.71
N LEU A 336 41.49 20.11 33.39
CA LEU A 336 40.74 19.23 34.27
C LEU A 336 39.54 18.65 33.50
N ASP A 337 39.06 17.51 33.95
CA ASP A 337 37.88 16.85 33.40
C ASP A 337 36.94 16.44 34.55
N LYS A 338 35.65 16.23 34.23
CA LYS A 338 34.57 15.95 35.18
C LYS A 338 33.90 14.60 34.91
N ARG A 339 33.55 13.85 35.94
CA ARG A 339 32.56 12.75 35.87
C ARG A 339 31.48 12.97 36.89
N MET A 340 30.23 12.86 36.43
CA MET A 340 29.07 12.87 37.30
C MET A 340 28.60 11.43 37.53
N GLN A 341 28.45 11.05 38.79
CA GLN A 341 27.81 9.81 39.18
C GLN A 341 26.68 10.15 40.16
N GLY A 342 25.46 10.32 39.63
CA GLY A 342 24.33 10.84 40.41
C GLY A 342 24.59 12.25 40.93
N ASN A 343 24.53 12.43 42.26
CA ASN A 343 24.73 13.74 42.94
C ASN A 343 26.19 14.02 43.35
N ILE A 344 27.15 13.31 42.75
CA ILE A 344 28.58 13.47 43.06
C ILE A 344 29.32 13.88 41.78
N LEU A 345 29.94 15.06 41.82
CA LEU A 345 30.85 15.57 40.79
C LEU A 345 32.29 15.23 41.18
N MET A 346 32.93 14.38 40.38
CA MET A 346 34.35 14.09 40.52
C MET A 346 35.16 14.95 39.54
N VAL A 347 36.15 15.68 40.05
CA VAL A 347 37.05 16.52 39.24
C VAL A 347 38.51 16.10 39.46
N ALA A 348 39.20 15.79 38.36
CA ALA A 348 40.61 15.42 38.33
C ALA A 348 41.27 15.94 37.04
N PRO A 349 42.61 15.97 36.95
CA PRO A 349 43.30 16.21 35.69
C PRO A 349 42.85 15.22 34.60
N SER A 350 42.65 15.71 33.37
CA SER A 350 42.11 14.91 32.27
C SER A 350 42.91 13.62 32.03
N ASP A 351 44.24 13.69 32.15
CA ASP A 351 45.14 12.55 31.94
C ASP A 351 44.94 11.45 33.00
N GLU A 352 44.70 11.83 34.26
CA GLU A 352 44.50 10.89 35.36
C GLU A 352 43.17 10.14 35.19
N LEU A 353 42.13 10.87 34.78
CA LEU A 353 40.78 10.35 34.58
C LEU A 353 40.72 9.42 33.37
N ALA A 354 41.30 9.84 32.24
CA ALA A 354 41.43 9.01 31.05
C ALA A 354 42.25 7.74 31.31
N ALA A 355 43.34 7.83 32.10
CA ALA A 355 44.13 6.66 32.46
C ALA A 355 43.37 5.67 33.37
N ARG A 356 42.53 6.16 34.29
CA ARG A 356 41.66 5.30 35.12
C ARG A 356 40.58 4.62 34.27
N GLU A 357 39.97 5.33 33.34
CA GLU A 357 38.97 4.77 32.43
C GLU A 357 39.57 3.74 31.48
N ALA A 358 40.70 4.05 30.84
CA ALA A 358 41.42 3.10 30.01
C ALA A 358 41.78 1.83 30.81
N LYS A 359 42.24 1.98 32.05
CA LYS A 359 42.52 0.84 32.94
C LYS A 359 41.25 0.07 33.32
N ASN A 360 40.13 0.74 33.57
CA ASN A 360 38.86 0.09 33.89
C ASN A 360 38.28 -0.67 32.69
N LEU A 361 38.30 -0.07 31.50
CA LEU A 361 37.90 -0.72 30.25
C LEU A 361 38.83 -1.88 29.90
N GLN A 362 40.13 -1.71 30.09
CA GLN A 362 41.10 -2.81 29.90
C GLN A 362 40.88 -3.92 30.93
N ALA A 363 40.53 -3.58 32.18
CA ALA A 363 40.18 -4.57 33.19
C ALA A 363 38.88 -5.30 32.84
N GLN A 364 37.88 -4.60 32.32
CA GLN A 364 36.63 -5.21 31.82
C GLN A 364 36.91 -6.14 30.63
N GLN A 365 37.70 -5.70 29.65
CA GLN A 365 38.13 -6.54 28.52
C GLN A 365 38.91 -7.76 29.00
N GLN A 366 39.83 -7.61 29.95
CA GLN A 366 40.54 -8.75 30.54
C GLN A 366 39.60 -9.70 31.27
N VAL A 367 38.58 -9.20 31.97
CA VAL A 367 37.57 -10.03 32.62
C VAL A 367 36.76 -10.81 31.58
N GLU A 368 36.39 -10.18 30.45
CA GLU A 368 35.69 -10.85 29.34
C GLU A 368 36.58 -11.89 28.65
N GLU A 369 37.86 -11.60 28.42
CA GLU A 369 38.83 -12.53 27.80
C GLU A 369 39.17 -13.74 28.69
N LEU A 370 39.15 -13.53 30.01
CA LEU A 370 39.41 -14.56 31.03
C LEU A 370 38.16 -15.32 31.46
N ALA A 371 36.99 -14.95 30.95
CA ALA A 371 35.74 -15.64 31.25
C ALA A 371 35.82 -17.13 30.83
N PRO A 372 35.28 -18.06 31.63
CA PRO A 372 35.28 -19.47 31.29
C PRO A 372 34.40 -19.73 30.06
N LEU A 373 34.91 -20.58 29.16
CA LEU A 373 34.17 -21.04 27.99
C LEU A 373 33.37 -22.29 28.33
N TYR A 374 32.10 -22.30 27.93
CA TYR A 374 31.22 -23.45 28.05
C TYR A 374 30.92 -24.01 26.66
N SER A 375 30.57 -25.29 26.60
CA SER A 375 30.11 -25.93 25.38
C SER A 375 28.70 -26.42 25.57
N GLU A 376 27.82 -26.04 24.66
CA GLU A 376 26.42 -26.41 24.69
C GLU A 376 25.91 -26.85 23.33
N TYR A 377 24.99 -27.82 23.36
CA TYR A 377 24.31 -28.35 22.20
C TYR A 377 22.94 -27.69 22.09
N ILE A 378 22.65 -27.09 20.95
CA ILE A 378 21.36 -26.46 20.65
C ILE A 378 20.73 -27.22 19.48
N GLN A 379 19.63 -27.91 19.74
CA GLN A 379 18.89 -28.64 18.72
C GLN A 379 17.98 -27.68 17.94
N ILE A 380 17.95 -27.80 16.61
CA ILE A 380 17.11 -26.98 15.73
C ILE A 380 16.04 -27.86 15.09
N ASN A 381 14.81 -27.36 15.02
CA ASN A 381 13.64 -28.15 14.65
C ASN A 381 13.15 -27.87 13.22
N TYR A 382 13.06 -26.60 12.82
CA TYR A 382 12.47 -26.17 11.55
C TYR A 382 13.51 -25.65 10.56
N ALA A 383 14.44 -24.82 11.02
CA ALA A 383 15.53 -24.29 10.20
C ALA A 383 16.68 -25.30 10.02
N LYS A 384 17.54 -25.08 9.03
CA LYS A 384 18.78 -25.87 8.90
C LYS A 384 19.86 -25.29 9.79
N ALA A 385 20.50 -26.16 10.58
CA ALA A 385 21.60 -25.77 11.46
C ALA A 385 22.79 -25.17 10.71
N PHE A 386 23.02 -25.58 9.46
CA PHE A 386 24.06 -24.99 8.61
C PHE A 386 23.82 -23.50 8.35
N GLU A 387 22.61 -23.13 7.93
CA GLU A 387 22.24 -21.74 7.60
C GLU A 387 22.30 -20.83 8.84
N LEU A 388 21.90 -21.34 10.01
CA LEU A 388 22.02 -20.61 11.28
C LEU A 388 23.48 -20.48 11.76
N ALA A 389 24.31 -21.48 11.55
CA ALA A 389 25.73 -21.39 11.90
C ALA A 389 26.47 -20.36 11.05
N ASP A 390 26.14 -20.23 9.77
CA ASP A 390 26.70 -19.20 8.89
C ASP A 390 26.30 -17.80 9.36
N LEU A 391 25.06 -17.61 9.82
CA LEU A 391 24.60 -16.34 10.40
C LEU A 391 25.37 -16.00 11.68
N ILE A 392 25.63 -16.98 12.56
CA ILE A 392 26.33 -16.78 13.83
C ILE A 392 27.84 -16.49 13.60
N LYS A 393 28.43 -17.07 12.56
CA LYS A 393 29.86 -16.93 12.22
C LYS A 393 30.19 -15.69 11.40
N ASN A 394 29.19 -14.96 10.90
CA ASN A 394 29.41 -13.83 10.03
C ASN A 394 30.27 -12.77 10.72
N GLU A 395 31.42 -12.39 10.13
CA GLU A 395 32.43 -11.53 10.77
C GLU A 395 31.89 -10.11 11.09
N ASP A 396 30.95 -9.61 10.28
CA ASP A 396 30.39 -8.26 10.43
C ASP A 396 29.36 -8.15 11.56
N THR A 397 28.67 -9.24 11.90
CA THR A 397 27.59 -9.28 12.90
C THR A 397 27.75 -10.42 13.90
N SER A 398 29.00 -10.83 14.16
CA SER A 398 29.29 -11.97 15.01
C SER A 398 28.80 -11.73 16.44
N ILE A 399 27.88 -12.58 16.89
CA ILE A 399 27.41 -12.65 18.29
C ILE A 399 28.40 -13.48 19.14
N LEU A 400 29.36 -14.14 18.49
CA LEU A 400 30.43 -14.89 19.15
C LEU A 400 31.47 -13.96 19.75
N SER A 401 32.05 -14.36 20.88
CA SER A 401 33.26 -13.73 21.39
C SER A 401 34.46 -14.04 20.49
N SER A 402 35.56 -13.29 20.67
CA SER A 402 36.83 -13.52 19.95
C SER A 402 37.38 -14.96 20.09
N ARG A 403 36.93 -15.71 21.10
CA ARG A 403 37.34 -17.10 21.38
C ARG A 403 36.22 -18.11 21.13
N GLY A 404 35.05 -17.62 20.70
CA GLY A 404 33.89 -18.41 20.39
C GLY A 404 34.10 -19.27 19.15
N SER A 405 33.48 -20.44 19.11
CA SER A 405 33.38 -21.23 17.89
C SER A 405 32.06 -21.98 17.82
N VAL A 406 31.57 -22.15 16.60
CA VAL A 406 30.34 -22.89 16.30
C VAL A 406 30.64 -23.97 15.30
N SER A 407 30.11 -25.17 15.54
CA SER A 407 30.17 -26.29 14.61
C SER A 407 28.79 -26.93 14.49
N VAL A 408 28.51 -27.52 13.33
CA VAL A 408 27.22 -28.12 13.02
C VAL A 408 27.37 -29.64 12.95
N ASP A 409 26.51 -30.37 13.64
CA ASP A 409 26.27 -31.79 13.35
C ASP A 409 25.05 -31.90 12.43
N GLU A 410 25.29 -32.06 11.13
CA GLU A 410 24.23 -32.15 10.11
C GLU A 410 23.33 -33.37 10.30
N ARG A 411 23.87 -34.48 10.82
CA ARG A 411 23.10 -35.73 11.00
C ARG A 411 21.99 -35.56 12.03
N THR A 412 22.21 -34.71 13.04
CA THR A 412 21.27 -34.47 14.13
C THR A 412 20.67 -33.05 14.10
N ASN A 413 20.97 -32.26 13.07
CA ASN A 413 20.58 -30.85 12.94
C ASN A 413 20.83 -30.04 14.24
N THR A 414 22.01 -30.22 14.83
CA THR A 414 22.36 -29.64 16.13
C THR A 414 23.56 -28.68 15.98
N LEU A 415 23.48 -27.52 16.62
CA LEU A 415 24.59 -26.60 16.78
C LEU A 415 25.37 -26.96 18.04
N LEU A 416 26.68 -27.16 17.89
CA LEU A 416 27.62 -27.19 19.00
C LEU A 416 28.27 -25.81 19.09
N VAL A 417 27.90 -25.05 20.11
CA VAL A 417 28.41 -23.70 20.40
C VAL A 417 29.38 -23.80 21.56
N ARG A 418 30.56 -23.21 21.40
CA ARG A 418 31.55 -23.06 22.46
C ARG A 418 31.89 -21.59 22.65
N ASP A 419 31.40 -20.98 23.73
CA ASP A 419 31.61 -19.57 24.02
C ASP A 419 31.41 -19.23 25.52
N THR A 420 31.48 -17.95 25.89
CA THR A 420 31.09 -17.43 27.21
C THR A 420 29.61 -17.66 27.48
N ALA A 421 29.22 -17.76 28.75
CA ALA A 421 27.83 -18.02 29.13
C ALA A 421 26.84 -16.98 28.58
N LYS A 422 27.26 -15.70 28.51
CA LYS A 422 26.44 -14.60 27.97
C LYS A 422 26.16 -14.79 26.47
N SER A 423 27.21 -15.00 25.67
CA SER A 423 27.05 -15.22 24.22
C SER A 423 26.20 -16.45 23.90
N ILE A 424 26.32 -17.54 24.67
CA ILE A 424 25.49 -18.73 24.49
C ILE A 424 24.00 -18.43 24.75
N GLU A 425 23.70 -17.63 25.78
CA GLU A 425 22.32 -17.22 26.07
C GLU A 425 21.74 -16.35 24.94
N ASP A 426 22.52 -15.40 24.42
CA ASP A 426 22.13 -14.55 23.30
C ASP A 426 21.88 -15.37 22.03
N ILE A 427 22.75 -16.34 21.74
CA ILE A 427 22.58 -17.28 20.61
C ILE A 427 21.30 -18.11 20.78
N LYS A 428 21.03 -18.65 21.97
CA LYS A 428 19.78 -19.39 22.23
C LYS A 428 18.55 -18.53 22.01
N ARG A 429 18.57 -17.29 22.50
CA ARG A 429 17.47 -16.34 22.32
C ARG A 429 17.22 -16.07 20.83
N MET A 430 18.29 -15.87 20.06
CA MET A 430 18.20 -15.69 18.61
C MET A 430 17.64 -16.94 17.92
N VAL A 431 18.17 -18.14 18.23
CA VAL A 431 17.71 -19.39 17.64
C VAL A 431 16.22 -19.62 17.92
N ASN A 432 15.75 -19.35 19.15
CA ASN A 432 14.34 -19.49 19.49
C ASN A 432 13.41 -18.53 18.72
N ILE A 433 13.90 -17.35 18.33
CA ILE A 433 13.13 -16.38 17.54
C ILE A 433 13.09 -16.78 16.06
N LEU A 434 14.18 -17.34 15.54
CA LEU A 434 14.33 -17.68 14.12
C LEU A 434 13.81 -19.07 13.76
N ASP A 435 13.87 -20.05 14.68
CA ASP A 435 13.43 -21.44 14.47
C ASP A 435 11.91 -21.58 14.58
N ILE A 436 11.19 -20.93 13.65
CA ILE A 436 9.73 -21.00 13.52
C ILE A 436 9.33 -21.81 12.27
N PRO A 437 8.17 -22.50 12.28
CA PRO A 437 7.70 -23.23 11.11
C PRO A 437 7.39 -22.29 9.94
N VAL A 438 7.89 -22.64 8.75
CA VAL A 438 7.59 -21.90 7.52
C VAL A 438 6.16 -22.16 7.07
N ARG A 439 5.43 -21.09 6.75
CA ARG A 439 4.09 -21.19 6.16
C ARG A 439 4.18 -21.78 4.75
N GLN A 440 3.14 -22.50 4.35
CA GLN A 440 3.01 -23.09 3.02
C GLN A 440 1.93 -22.36 2.22
N VAL A 441 2.10 -22.33 0.89
CA VAL A 441 1.15 -21.74 -0.05
C VAL A 441 0.81 -22.79 -1.10
N ILE A 442 -0.48 -22.96 -1.36
CA ILE A 442 -1.03 -23.66 -2.51
C ILE A 442 -1.24 -22.63 -3.61
N ILE A 443 -0.73 -22.90 -4.81
CA ILE A 443 -0.91 -22.05 -5.98
C ILE A 443 -1.67 -22.86 -7.02
N GLU A 444 -2.81 -22.34 -7.45
CA GLU A 444 -3.59 -22.85 -8.57
C GLU A 444 -3.51 -21.86 -9.71
N ALA A 445 -2.97 -22.28 -10.86
CA ALA A 445 -3.08 -21.53 -12.10
C ALA A 445 -4.18 -22.15 -12.96
N ARG A 446 -4.88 -21.33 -13.74
CA ARG A 446 -5.87 -21.77 -14.73
C ARG A 446 -5.60 -21.09 -16.05
N MET A 447 -5.39 -21.87 -17.09
CA MET A 447 -5.29 -21.40 -18.46
C MET A 447 -6.56 -21.83 -19.20
N VAL A 448 -7.29 -20.87 -19.75
CA VAL A 448 -8.53 -21.09 -20.49
C VAL A 448 -8.29 -20.62 -21.92
N THR A 449 -8.43 -21.53 -22.87
CA THR A 449 -8.35 -21.24 -24.30
C THR A 449 -9.70 -21.52 -24.93
N VAL A 450 -10.29 -20.51 -25.55
CA VAL A 450 -11.55 -20.62 -26.30
C VAL A 450 -11.24 -20.44 -27.78
N LYS A 451 -11.77 -21.33 -28.61
CA LYS A 451 -11.67 -21.28 -30.07
C LYS A 451 -13.07 -21.34 -30.69
N ASP A 452 -13.37 -20.43 -31.60
CA ASP A 452 -14.63 -20.34 -32.33
C ASP A 452 -14.34 -20.11 -33.82
N ASP A 453 -14.49 -21.17 -34.61
CA ASP A 453 -14.24 -21.17 -36.05
C ASP A 453 -15.56 -21.27 -36.82
N LEU A 454 -15.81 -20.34 -37.72
CA LEU A 454 -16.94 -20.36 -38.66
C LEU A 454 -16.42 -20.38 -40.10
N ASN A 455 -16.84 -21.36 -40.88
CA ASN A 455 -16.55 -21.46 -42.31
C ASN A 455 -17.84 -21.56 -43.11
N GLU A 456 -18.10 -20.58 -43.96
CA GLU A 456 -19.24 -20.53 -44.87
C GLU A 456 -18.76 -20.55 -46.32
N GLU A 457 -19.19 -21.55 -47.09
CA GLU A 457 -18.90 -21.65 -48.51
C GLU A 457 -20.17 -21.83 -49.35
N LEU A 458 -20.27 -21.09 -50.44
CA LEU A 458 -21.32 -21.23 -51.44
C LEU A 458 -20.68 -21.28 -52.81
N GLY A 459 -21.03 -22.31 -53.58
CA GLY A 459 -20.47 -22.58 -54.89
C GLY A 459 -21.53 -23.06 -55.85
N ILE A 460 -21.24 -22.89 -57.13
CA ILE A 460 -22.15 -23.24 -58.21
C ILE A 460 -21.41 -23.87 -59.38
N ARG A 461 -22.04 -24.85 -60.01
CA ARG A 461 -21.62 -25.34 -61.31
C ARG A 461 -22.82 -25.46 -62.24
N TRP A 462 -22.66 -25.03 -63.48
CA TRP A 462 -23.70 -25.18 -64.48
C TRP A 462 -23.11 -25.18 -65.88
N GLY A 463 -23.86 -25.75 -66.83
CA GLY A 463 -23.44 -25.87 -68.20
C GLY A 463 -24.62 -25.98 -69.16
N VAL A 464 -24.40 -25.55 -70.39
CA VAL A 464 -25.31 -25.69 -71.51
C VAL A 464 -24.58 -26.46 -72.60
N THR A 465 -25.14 -27.60 -72.98
CA THR A 465 -24.77 -28.34 -74.18
C THR A 465 -25.92 -28.23 -75.16
N ASP A 466 -25.62 -27.92 -76.42
CA ASP A 466 -26.62 -27.86 -77.48
C ASP A 466 -26.01 -28.33 -78.80
N THR A 467 -26.80 -29.00 -79.63
CA THR A 467 -26.35 -29.49 -80.95
C THR A 467 -27.54 -29.58 -81.91
N ASP A 468 -27.42 -28.96 -83.07
CA ASP A 468 -28.45 -28.99 -84.12
C ASP A 468 -28.06 -29.90 -85.30
N GLY A 469 -26.94 -30.62 -85.16
CA GLY A 469 -26.37 -31.50 -86.19
C GLY A 469 -25.39 -30.82 -87.15
N GLU A 470 -25.30 -29.49 -87.16
CA GLU A 470 -24.32 -28.70 -87.93
C GLU A 470 -23.36 -27.92 -87.01
N TYR A 471 -23.89 -27.39 -85.91
CA TYR A 471 -23.18 -26.68 -84.86
C TYR A 471 -23.38 -27.36 -83.52
N SER A 472 -22.40 -27.18 -82.63
CA SER A 472 -22.46 -27.66 -81.26
C SER A 472 -21.81 -26.68 -80.30
N THR A 473 -22.34 -26.61 -79.08
CA THR A 473 -21.77 -25.83 -77.98
C THR A 473 -21.74 -26.69 -76.72
N ALA A 474 -20.72 -26.46 -75.89
CA ALA A 474 -20.55 -27.11 -74.59
C ALA A 474 -19.60 -26.27 -73.71
N GLY A 475 -19.28 -26.78 -72.52
CA GLY A 475 -18.31 -26.19 -71.60
C GLY A 475 -16.86 -26.21 -72.09
N SER A 476 -16.51 -27.14 -72.99
CA SER A 476 -15.17 -27.30 -73.55
C SER A 476 -15.21 -27.64 -75.04
N LEU A 477 -14.07 -27.50 -75.73
CA LEU A 477 -13.94 -27.89 -77.14
C LEU A 477 -14.08 -29.41 -77.33
N THR A 478 -13.58 -30.21 -76.39
CA THR A 478 -13.77 -31.67 -76.34
C THR A 478 -15.25 -32.03 -76.16
N GLY A 479 -15.96 -31.29 -75.31
CA GLY A 479 -17.40 -31.45 -75.13
C GLY A 479 -18.20 -31.07 -76.36
N ALA A 480 -17.86 -29.96 -77.02
CA ALA A 480 -18.54 -29.54 -78.25
C ALA A 480 -18.37 -30.58 -79.37
N ASN A 481 -17.15 -31.07 -79.58
CA ASN A 481 -16.91 -32.16 -80.55
C ASN A 481 -17.70 -33.43 -80.23
N SER A 482 -17.83 -33.79 -78.95
CA SER A 482 -18.64 -34.95 -78.53
C SER A 482 -20.12 -34.74 -78.83
N ALA A 483 -20.66 -33.56 -78.50
CA ALA A 483 -22.03 -33.16 -78.81
C ALA A 483 -22.31 -33.09 -80.31
N SER A 484 -21.35 -32.62 -81.13
CA SER A 484 -21.43 -32.62 -82.60
C SER A 484 -21.55 -34.03 -83.18
N ASN A 485 -20.98 -35.03 -82.53
CA ASN A 485 -21.07 -36.43 -82.92
C ASN A 485 -22.33 -37.12 -82.36
N GLY A 486 -23.27 -36.36 -81.78
CA GLY A 486 -24.49 -36.89 -81.17
C GLY A 486 -24.25 -37.65 -79.87
N VAL A 487 -23.08 -37.49 -79.25
CA VAL A 487 -22.72 -38.11 -77.97
C VAL A 487 -22.85 -37.08 -76.87
N VAL A 488 -23.55 -37.44 -75.79
CA VAL A 488 -23.65 -36.59 -74.62
C VAL A 488 -22.25 -36.45 -73.99
N PRO A 489 -21.69 -35.23 -73.87
CA PRO A 489 -20.34 -35.03 -73.31
C PRO A 489 -20.24 -35.43 -71.85
N ASP A 490 -19.05 -35.80 -71.37
CA ASP A 490 -18.83 -36.05 -69.94
C ASP A 490 -19.08 -34.79 -69.09
N LEU A 491 -19.38 -34.98 -67.79
CA LEU A 491 -19.76 -33.88 -66.89
C LEU A 491 -18.71 -32.76 -66.85
N ALA A 492 -17.43 -33.12 -66.82
CA ALA A 492 -16.33 -32.14 -66.79
C ALA A 492 -16.26 -31.26 -68.06
N ASP A 493 -16.71 -31.80 -69.20
CA ASP A 493 -16.61 -31.15 -70.51
C ASP A 493 -17.86 -30.37 -70.92
N ARG A 494 -18.98 -30.58 -70.22
CA ARG A 494 -20.24 -29.86 -70.49
C ARG A 494 -20.48 -28.65 -69.58
N LEU A 495 -19.77 -28.52 -68.47
CA LEU A 495 -19.94 -27.40 -67.52
C LEU A 495 -19.26 -26.12 -68.05
N ASN A 496 -20.00 -25.03 -68.17
CA ASN A 496 -19.46 -23.72 -68.54
C ASN A 496 -18.88 -22.97 -67.33
N VAL A 497 -19.53 -23.13 -66.17
CA VAL A 497 -19.05 -22.62 -64.88
C VAL A 497 -18.89 -23.83 -63.96
N ASN A 498 -17.70 -23.99 -63.41
CA ASN A 498 -17.38 -25.07 -62.49
C ASN A 498 -16.69 -24.51 -61.25
N LEU A 499 -17.48 -23.86 -60.39
CA LEU A 499 -17.03 -23.26 -59.14
C LEU A 499 -17.75 -23.91 -57.93
N PRO A 500 -17.75 -25.25 -57.79
CA PRO A 500 -18.41 -25.92 -56.67
C PRO A 500 -17.64 -25.69 -55.36
N VAL A 501 -18.31 -25.91 -54.24
CA VAL A 501 -17.64 -26.10 -52.94
C VAL A 501 -16.87 -27.43 -52.98
N ALA A 502 -15.65 -27.47 -52.42
CA ALA A 502 -14.80 -28.67 -52.48
C ALA A 502 -15.37 -29.85 -51.69
N ASN A 503 -15.90 -29.59 -50.49
CA ASN A 503 -16.54 -30.57 -49.60
C ASN A 503 -17.89 -30.03 -49.11
N PRO A 504 -18.93 -29.99 -49.96
CA PRO A 504 -20.21 -29.41 -49.58
C PRO A 504 -20.92 -30.21 -48.50
N ALA A 505 -21.57 -29.52 -47.55
CA ALA A 505 -22.51 -30.15 -46.62
C ALA A 505 -23.79 -30.61 -47.34
N GLY A 506 -24.17 -29.90 -48.41
CA GLY A 506 -25.28 -30.28 -49.26
C GLY A 506 -25.13 -29.72 -50.67
N SER A 507 -25.64 -30.44 -51.66
CA SER A 507 -25.83 -29.93 -53.00
C SER A 507 -27.21 -30.29 -53.54
N ILE A 508 -27.71 -29.44 -54.45
CA ILE A 508 -28.94 -29.66 -55.18
C ILE A 508 -28.68 -29.42 -56.67
N ALA A 509 -29.00 -30.41 -57.49
CA ALA A 509 -28.80 -30.39 -58.92
C ALA A 509 -30.13 -30.47 -59.67
N PHE A 510 -30.25 -29.65 -60.71
CA PHE A 510 -31.34 -29.62 -61.68
C PHE A 510 -30.77 -29.88 -63.06
N GLN A 511 -31.41 -30.77 -63.80
CA GLN A 511 -31.07 -31.05 -65.18
C GLN A 511 -32.32 -30.93 -66.04
N ILE A 512 -32.21 -30.18 -67.13
CA ILE A 512 -33.23 -30.10 -68.17
C ILE A 512 -32.61 -30.65 -69.45
N ALA A 513 -33.06 -31.82 -69.89
CA ALA A 513 -32.55 -32.48 -71.10
C ALA A 513 -33.67 -32.66 -72.13
N ARG A 514 -33.51 -32.08 -73.32
CA ARG A 514 -34.39 -32.27 -74.47
C ARG A 514 -33.67 -33.11 -75.51
N LEU A 515 -33.77 -34.43 -75.37
CA LEU A 515 -33.00 -35.40 -76.14
C LEU A 515 -33.27 -35.38 -77.65
N ALA A 516 -34.42 -34.85 -78.09
CA ALA A 516 -34.77 -34.76 -79.52
C ALA A 516 -33.90 -33.73 -80.28
N ASP A 517 -33.50 -32.64 -79.61
CA ASP A 517 -32.76 -31.53 -80.20
C ASP A 517 -31.37 -31.37 -79.56
N GLY A 518 -30.89 -32.38 -78.82
CA GLY A 518 -29.56 -32.41 -78.24
C GLY A 518 -29.28 -31.44 -77.09
N THR A 519 -30.23 -30.58 -76.71
CA THR A 519 -30.06 -29.57 -75.65
C THR A 519 -30.05 -30.19 -74.24
N ILE A 520 -29.04 -29.86 -73.44
CA ILE A 520 -28.92 -30.22 -72.03
C ILE A 520 -28.49 -28.98 -71.24
N LEU A 521 -29.25 -28.66 -70.18
CA LEU A 521 -28.90 -27.66 -69.19
C LEU A 521 -28.71 -28.36 -67.85
N ASP A 522 -27.50 -28.24 -67.31
CA ASP A 522 -27.12 -28.75 -65.99
C ASP A 522 -26.91 -27.55 -65.05
N LEU A 523 -27.48 -27.60 -63.84
CA LEU A 523 -27.33 -26.58 -62.80
C LEU A 523 -27.21 -27.26 -61.45
N GLU A 524 -26.15 -26.98 -60.69
CA GLU A 524 -25.98 -27.47 -59.33
C GLU A 524 -25.47 -26.37 -58.41
N LEU A 525 -26.17 -26.24 -57.28
CA LEU A 525 -25.78 -25.40 -56.17
C LEU A 525 -25.19 -26.28 -55.07
N SER A 526 -24.06 -25.86 -54.51
CA SER A 526 -23.36 -26.55 -53.44
C SER A 526 -23.07 -25.57 -52.31
N ALA A 527 -23.31 -25.97 -51.06
CA ALA A 527 -23.12 -25.12 -49.89
C ALA A 527 -22.49 -25.89 -48.72
N LEU A 528 -21.75 -25.17 -47.89
CA LEU A 528 -21.17 -25.62 -46.63
C LEU A 528 -21.30 -24.48 -45.61
N GLU A 529 -21.78 -24.79 -44.42
CA GLU A 529 -21.66 -23.93 -43.25
C GLU A 529 -21.20 -24.83 -42.11
N GLN A 530 -20.02 -24.54 -41.57
CA GLN A 530 -19.41 -25.30 -40.49
C GLN A 530 -19.03 -24.36 -39.35
N GLU A 531 -19.51 -24.68 -38.15
CA GLU A 531 -19.16 -23.98 -36.91
C GLU A 531 -18.45 -24.97 -35.98
N ASN A 532 -17.21 -24.66 -35.58
CA ASN A 532 -16.43 -25.46 -34.63
C ASN A 532 -16.11 -24.61 -33.39
N LYS A 533 -16.61 -25.04 -32.23
CA LYS A 533 -16.33 -24.40 -30.94
C LYS A 533 -15.55 -25.35 -30.03
N GLY A 534 -14.49 -24.84 -29.43
CA GLY A 534 -13.65 -25.57 -28.48
C GLY A 534 -13.32 -24.72 -27.26
N GLU A 535 -13.37 -25.34 -26.08
CA GLU A 535 -12.90 -24.74 -24.83
C GLU A 535 -11.93 -25.72 -24.17
N ILE A 536 -10.73 -25.23 -23.85
CA ILE A 536 -9.67 -26.01 -23.22
C ILE A 536 -9.30 -25.33 -21.90
N ILE A 537 -9.41 -26.08 -20.81
CA ILE A 537 -9.06 -25.60 -19.46
C ILE A 537 -7.92 -26.45 -18.92
N ALA A 538 -6.79 -25.82 -18.62
CA ALA A 538 -5.65 -26.43 -17.94
C ALA A 538 -5.47 -25.82 -16.55
N SER A 539 -5.46 -26.64 -15.50
CA SER A 539 -5.42 -26.17 -14.10
C SER A 539 -4.31 -26.81 -13.26
N PRO A 540 -3.01 -26.48 -13.49
CA PRO A 540 -1.93 -26.99 -12.67
C PRO A 540 -2.01 -26.43 -11.23
N ARG A 541 -1.71 -27.29 -10.25
CA ARG A 541 -1.73 -26.97 -8.82
C ARG A 541 -0.45 -27.45 -8.16
N ILE A 542 0.14 -26.60 -7.33
CA ILE A 542 1.38 -26.91 -6.61
C ILE A 542 1.35 -26.32 -5.20
N THR A 543 1.96 -27.02 -4.24
CA THR A 543 2.13 -26.52 -2.86
C THR A 543 3.61 -26.36 -2.59
N THR A 544 4.01 -25.21 -2.04
CA THR A 544 5.41 -24.96 -1.68
C THR A 544 5.50 -24.14 -0.39
N ALA A 545 6.68 -24.15 0.23
CA ALA A 545 6.99 -23.30 1.38
C ALA A 545 7.21 -21.85 0.95
N ASN A 546 7.03 -20.92 1.89
CA ASN A 546 7.36 -19.51 1.67
C ASN A 546 8.82 -19.34 1.18
N GLN A 547 9.03 -18.49 0.18
CA GLN A 547 10.31 -18.18 -0.46
C GLN A 547 11.01 -19.37 -1.14
N LYS A 548 10.30 -20.49 -1.37
CA LYS A 548 10.86 -21.66 -2.04
C LYS A 548 10.26 -21.86 -3.43
N GLU A 549 11.12 -21.80 -4.44
CA GLU A 549 10.76 -22.13 -5.82
C GLU A 549 10.30 -23.59 -5.93
N ALA A 550 9.19 -23.78 -6.63
CA ALA A 550 8.66 -25.09 -6.97
C ALA A 550 8.14 -25.09 -8.41
N TYR A 551 8.19 -26.25 -9.07
CA TYR A 551 7.71 -26.41 -10.44
C TYR A 551 6.91 -27.71 -10.62
N ILE A 552 5.97 -27.70 -11.55
CA ILE A 552 5.21 -28.86 -12.02
C ILE A 552 5.17 -28.84 -13.55
N GLU A 553 5.49 -29.96 -14.20
CA GLU A 553 5.54 -30.10 -15.65
C GLU A 553 4.81 -31.36 -16.11
N GLN A 554 4.05 -31.27 -17.20
CA GLN A 554 3.45 -32.42 -17.88
C GLN A 554 3.55 -32.24 -19.40
N GLY A 555 4.08 -33.24 -20.09
CA GLY A 555 4.13 -33.25 -21.56
C GLY A 555 5.14 -34.26 -22.09
N VAL A 556 5.74 -33.95 -23.22
CA VAL A 556 6.68 -34.86 -23.91
C VAL A 556 7.95 -34.14 -24.35
N GLU A 557 9.01 -34.91 -24.53
CA GLU A 557 10.29 -34.44 -25.07
C GLU A 557 10.47 -34.92 -26.51
N ILE A 558 10.65 -33.97 -27.43
CA ILE A 558 10.79 -34.23 -28.85
C ILE A 558 12.28 -34.22 -29.22
N PRO A 559 12.80 -35.29 -29.86
CA PRO A 559 14.18 -35.34 -30.32
C PRO A 559 14.37 -34.51 -31.60
N TYR A 560 15.26 -33.52 -31.55
CA TYR A 560 15.76 -32.75 -32.69
C TYR A 560 17.16 -33.23 -33.07
N GLN A 561 17.42 -33.33 -34.37
CA GLN A 561 18.76 -33.61 -34.88
C GLN A 561 19.50 -32.29 -35.08
N GLU A 562 20.57 -32.06 -34.33
CA GLU A 562 21.46 -30.91 -34.50
C GLU A 562 22.80 -31.35 -35.08
N ALA A 563 23.38 -30.54 -35.97
CA ALA A 563 24.72 -30.77 -36.47
C ALA A 563 25.73 -30.45 -35.35
N SER A 564 26.43 -31.47 -34.86
CA SER A 564 27.52 -31.29 -33.90
C SER A 564 28.72 -30.63 -34.57
N SER A 565 29.58 -29.98 -33.77
CA SER A 565 30.82 -29.33 -34.22
C SER A 565 31.82 -30.28 -34.91
N SER A 566 31.66 -31.59 -34.74
CA SER A 566 32.45 -32.65 -35.39
C SER A 566 31.89 -33.11 -36.75
N GLY A 567 30.76 -32.58 -37.21
CA GLY A 567 30.06 -33.04 -38.42
C GLY A 567 29.17 -34.28 -38.22
N ALA A 568 29.10 -34.82 -36.99
CA ALA A 568 28.14 -35.86 -36.61
C ALA A 568 26.77 -35.25 -36.23
N THR A 569 25.68 -35.98 -36.46
CA THR A 569 24.35 -35.59 -35.97
C THR A 569 24.20 -35.96 -34.49
N ALA A 570 23.92 -34.98 -33.63
CA ALA A 570 23.60 -35.18 -32.22
C ALA A 570 22.09 -35.01 -32.00
N THR A 571 21.49 -35.84 -31.14
CA THR A 571 20.07 -35.71 -30.79
C THR A 571 19.91 -34.83 -29.54
N GLN A 572 19.21 -33.71 -29.66
CA GLN A 572 18.83 -32.83 -28.55
C GLN A 572 17.33 -32.94 -28.29
N PHE A 573 16.92 -33.09 -27.03
CA PHE A 573 15.51 -33.12 -26.66
C PHE A 573 14.99 -31.71 -26.36
N LYS A 574 13.87 -31.33 -26.97
CA LYS A 574 13.12 -30.10 -26.62
C LYS A 574 11.80 -30.48 -25.99
N LYS A 575 11.47 -29.82 -24.89
CA LYS A 575 10.23 -30.04 -24.13
C LYS A 575 9.05 -29.36 -24.84
N ALA A 576 7.95 -30.09 -24.96
CA ALA A 576 6.62 -29.57 -25.25
C ALA A 576 5.72 -29.92 -24.06
N VAL A 577 5.67 -29.03 -23.07
CA VAL A 577 5.06 -29.26 -21.76
C VAL A 577 4.15 -28.11 -21.35
N LEU A 578 3.11 -28.46 -20.59
CA LEU A 578 2.43 -27.55 -19.68
C LEU A 578 3.31 -27.46 -18.41
N SER A 579 3.84 -26.27 -18.11
CA SER A 579 4.63 -26.01 -16.92
C SER A 579 4.05 -24.87 -16.09
N LEU A 580 4.17 -25.01 -14.77
CA LEU A 580 3.98 -23.94 -13.80
C LEU A 580 5.21 -23.95 -12.89
N THR A 581 5.96 -22.85 -12.92
CA THR A 581 7.07 -22.57 -11.99
C THR A 581 6.69 -21.35 -11.16
N VAL A 582 6.83 -21.45 -9.85
CA VAL A 582 6.41 -20.41 -8.92
C VAL A 582 7.32 -20.28 -7.71
N THR A 583 7.55 -19.04 -7.29
CA THR A 583 8.16 -18.71 -6.00
C THR A 583 7.22 -17.78 -5.25
N PRO A 584 6.59 -18.23 -4.14
CA PRO A 584 5.72 -17.38 -3.34
C PRO A 584 6.50 -16.64 -2.25
N HIS A 585 6.06 -15.43 -1.92
CA HIS A 585 6.51 -14.67 -0.77
C HIS A 585 5.30 -14.11 -0.01
N ILE A 586 5.08 -14.59 1.22
CA ILE A 586 3.99 -14.16 2.09
C ILE A 586 4.42 -12.88 2.82
N THR A 587 3.62 -11.82 2.68
CA THR A 587 3.81 -10.56 3.38
C THR A 587 3.13 -10.57 4.76
N PRO A 588 3.52 -9.67 5.69
CA PRO A 588 2.90 -9.58 7.02
C PRO A 588 1.39 -9.31 7.00
N ASP A 589 0.87 -8.66 5.94
CA ASP A 589 -0.57 -8.38 5.73
C ASP A 589 -1.32 -9.56 5.07
N ASN A 590 -0.76 -10.78 5.09
CA ASN A 590 -1.33 -12.01 4.51
C ASN A 590 -1.60 -11.93 2.99
N LYS A 591 -0.88 -11.08 2.26
CA LYS A 591 -0.83 -11.15 0.80
C LYS A 591 0.31 -12.04 0.35
N ILE A 592 0.25 -12.48 -0.89
CA ILE A 592 1.26 -13.33 -1.51
C ILE A 592 1.80 -12.62 -2.74
N ILE A 593 3.08 -12.30 -2.72
CA ILE A 593 3.83 -11.95 -3.93
C ILE A 593 4.19 -13.27 -4.62
N LEU A 594 3.86 -13.38 -5.90
CA LEU A 594 4.11 -14.57 -6.71
C LEU A 594 4.99 -14.19 -7.89
N ASP A 595 6.17 -14.81 -7.97
CA ASP A 595 6.93 -14.89 -9.21
C ASP A 595 6.45 -16.10 -9.99
N LEU A 596 5.81 -15.87 -11.13
CA LEU A 596 5.13 -16.91 -11.90
C LEU A 596 5.72 -17.02 -13.30
N ALA A 597 6.02 -18.26 -13.70
CA ALA A 597 6.26 -18.63 -15.09
C ALA A 597 5.30 -19.78 -15.45
N VAL A 598 4.38 -19.51 -16.37
CA VAL A 598 3.44 -20.53 -16.88
C VAL A 598 3.71 -20.70 -18.37
N THR A 599 3.91 -21.95 -18.79
CA THR A 599 4.08 -22.28 -20.21
C THR A 599 3.10 -23.36 -20.62
N GLN A 600 2.56 -23.26 -21.83
CA GLN A 600 1.82 -24.31 -22.50
C GLN A 600 2.39 -24.45 -23.90
N ASP A 601 3.19 -25.49 -24.08
CA ASP A 601 3.83 -25.80 -25.36
C ASP A 601 3.17 -27.05 -25.96
N THR A 602 2.66 -26.94 -27.19
CA THR A 602 2.00 -28.03 -27.92
C THR A 602 2.74 -28.36 -29.22
N ILE A 603 2.61 -29.59 -29.68
CA ILE A 603 3.24 -30.04 -30.92
C ILE A 603 2.39 -29.59 -32.10
N SER A 604 3.02 -28.95 -33.08
CA SER A 604 2.39 -28.52 -34.32
C SER A 604 2.79 -29.43 -35.50
N GLU A 605 2.01 -29.39 -36.58
CA GLU A 605 2.31 -30.18 -37.77
C GLU A 605 3.61 -29.72 -38.46
N ILE A 606 4.28 -30.65 -39.12
CA ILE A 606 5.59 -30.46 -39.73
C ILE A 606 5.47 -29.44 -40.87
N THR A 607 5.87 -28.20 -40.62
CA THR A 607 5.71 -27.11 -41.60
C THR A 607 6.96 -26.91 -42.47
N SER A 608 8.16 -27.33 -42.03
CA SER A 608 9.42 -27.23 -42.80
C SER A 608 10.58 -28.04 -42.17
N GLY A 609 10.72 -29.34 -42.48
CA GLY A 609 11.85 -30.18 -42.01
C GLY A 609 11.47 -31.61 -41.65
N GLN A 610 12.41 -32.41 -41.12
CA GLN A 610 12.12 -33.74 -40.55
C GLN A 610 11.63 -33.69 -39.09
N ALA A 611 11.69 -32.52 -38.44
CA ALA A 611 11.28 -32.34 -37.04
C ALA A 611 10.00 -31.50 -36.94
N PRO A 612 9.09 -31.83 -36.00
CA PRO A 612 7.83 -31.08 -35.81
C PRO A 612 8.11 -29.67 -35.26
N ALA A 613 7.19 -28.75 -35.52
CA ALA A 613 7.20 -27.42 -34.90
C ALA A 613 6.55 -27.49 -33.51
N ILE A 614 6.84 -26.51 -32.64
CA ILE A 614 6.24 -26.41 -31.29
C ILE A 614 5.55 -25.06 -31.21
N ASP A 615 4.24 -25.07 -30.96
CA ASP A 615 3.46 -23.89 -30.66
C ASP A 615 3.61 -23.58 -29.17
N THR A 616 3.96 -22.34 -28.83
CA THR A 616 4.34 -21.98 -27.46
C THR A 616 3.51 -20.83 -26.93
N GLN A 617 2.91 -21.01 -25.76
CA GLN A 617 2.19 -19.97 -25.01
C GLN A 617 2.89 -19.78 -23.68
N ARG A 618 3.42 -18.59 -23.39
CA ARG A 618 4.20 -18.35 -22.16
C ARG A 618 3.85 -17.02 -21.52
N ILE A 619 3.79 -17.01 -20.20
CA ILE A 619 3.68 -15.80 -19.37
C ILE A 619 4.71 -15.87 -18.25
N GLY A 620 5.41 -14.76 -18.04
CA GLY A 620 6.35 -14.57 -16.94
C GLY A 620 6.06 -13.23 -16.28
N THR A 621 5.65 -13.23 -15.03
CA THR A 621 5.26 -12.00 -14.32
C THR A 621 5.43 -12.14 -12.82
N GLN A 622 5.49 -11.00 -12.14
CA GLN A 622 5.44 -10.90 -10.69
C GLN A 622 4.16 -10.16 -10.30
N VAL A 623 3.35 -10.75 -9.43
CA VAL A 623 2.08 -10.16 -9.00
C VAL A 623 1.91 -10.25 -7.49
N LEU A 624 1.23 -9.26 -6.89
CA LEU A 624 0.79 -9.28 -5.50
C LEU A 624 -0.71 -9.63 -5.48
N VAL A 625 -1.08 -10.69 -4.76
CA VAL A 625 -2.45 -11.20 -4.69
C VAL A 625 -2.84 -11.45 -3.24
N SER A 626 -4.09 -11.16 -2.89
CA SER A 626 -4.62 -11.48 -1.56
C SER A 626 -4.79 -12.99 -1.38
N ASN A 627 -4.74 -13.46 -0.13
CA ASN A 627 -4.94 -14.87 0.17
C ASN A 627 -6.35 -15.37 -0.24
N GLY A 628 -6.39 -16.34 -1.15
CA GLY A 628 -7.62 -16.97 -1.64
C GLY A 628 -8.32 -16.25 -2.79
N GLU A 629 -7.82 -15.09 -3.22
CA GLU A 629 -8.40 -14.35 -4.35
C GLU A 629 -7.80 -14.80 -5.69
N THR A 630 -8.62 -14.71 -6.74
CA THR A 630 -8.20 -15.02 -8.11
C THR A 630 -7.91 -13.72 -8.86
N ILE A 631 -6.72 -13.62 -9.46
CA ILE A 631 -6.36 -12.52 -10.35
C ILE A 631 -6.18 -13.02 -11.80
N VAL A 632 -6.54 -12.17 -12.76
CA VAL A 632 -6.21 -12.38 -14.17
C VAL A 632 -4.80 -11.87 -14.42
N LEU A 633 -3.88 -12.75 -14.80
CA LEU A 633 -2.50 -12.38 -15.11
C LEU A 633 -2.38 -11.71 -16.48
N GLY A 634 -3.24 -12.12 -17.41
CA GLY A 634 -3.28 -11.60 -18.76
C GLY A 634 -4.04 -12.52 -19.72
N GLY A 635 -4.07 -12.12 -20.98
CA GLY A 635 -4.71 -12.88 -22.04
C GLY A 635 -4.38 -12.38 -23.44
N ILE A 636 -4.76 -13.16 -24.45
CA ILE A 636 -4.57 -12.84 -25.87
C ILE A 636 -5.92 -13.05 -26.56
N TYR A 637 -6.38 -12.04 -27.28
CA TYR A 637 -7.53 -12.14 -28.18
C TYR A 637 -7.04 -12.00 -29.62
N GLN A 638 -7.40 -12.96 -30.47
CA GLN A 638 -7.07 -12.95 -31.88
C GLN A 638 -8.33 -13.23 -32.70
N GLN A 639 -8.49 -12.48 -33.80
CA GLN A 639 -9.55 -12.70 -34.76
C GLN A 639 -9.01 -12.63 -36.18
N SER A 640 -9.31 -13.63 -36.99
CA SER A 640 -8.94 -13.72 -38.41
C SER A 640 -10.21 -13.81 -39.25
N ILE A 641 -10.43 -12.82 -40.12
CA ILE A 641 -11.55 -12.79 -41.06
C ILE A 641 -10.98 -12.84 -42.47
N ILE A 642 -11.26 -13.93 -43.19
CA ILE A 642 -10.80 -14.16 -44.55
C ILE A 642 -12.03 -14.31 -45.44
N SER A 643 -12.17 -13.42 -46.42
CA SER A 643 -13.21 -13.54 -47.45
C SER A 643 -12.54 -13.73 -48.81
N SER A 644 -12.84 -14.87 -49.44
CA SER A 644 -12.33 -15.25 -50.75
C SER A 644 -13.49 -15.38 -51.73
N VAL A 645 -13.35 -14.74 -52.89
CA VAL A 645 -14.36 -14.79 -53.96
C VAL A 645 -13.68 -15.16 -55.27
N SER A 646 -13.96 -16.37 -55.75
CA SER A 646 -13.56 -16.81 -57.09
C SER A 646 -14.73 -16.60 -58.04
N LYS A 647 -14.54 -15.91 -59.16
CA LYS A 647 -15.65 -15.56 -60.05
C LYS A 647 -15.27 -15.50 -61.51
N VAL A 648 -16.25 -15.68 -62.39
CA VAL A 648 -16.11 -15.39 -63.81
C VAL A 648 -16.05 -13.85 -64.00
N PRO A 649 -15.02 -13.31 -64.68
CA PRO A 649 -14.94 -11.87 -64.95
C PRO A 649 -16.20 -11.33 -65.62
N VAL A 650 -16.62 -10.12 -65.25
CA VAL A 650 -17.85 -9.44 -65.71
C VAL A 650 -19.15 -10.09 -65.20
N LEU A 651 -19.36 -11.39 -65.45
CA LEU A 651 -20.62 -12.08 -65.15
C LEU A 651 -20.85 -12.29 -63.64
N GLY A 652 -19.77 -12.48 -62.87
CA GLY A 652 -19.83 -12.62 -61.40
C GLY A 652 -20.27 -11.35 -60.64
N ASP A 653 -20.24 -10.19 -61.30
CA ASP A 653 -20.56 -8.88 -60.70
C ASP A 653 -21.94 -8.34 -61.12
N ILE A 654 -22.72 -9.11 -61.88
CA ILE A 654 -24.07 -8.71 -62.28
C ILE A 654 -24.98 -8.66 -61.05
N PRO A 655 -25.73 -7.55 -60.82
CA PRO A 655 -26.71 -7.49 -59.75
C PRO A 655 -27.75 -8.61 -59.85
N TYR A 656 -28.18 -9.17 -58.72
CA TYR A 656 -29.14 -10.28 -58.59
C TYR A 656 -28.72 -11.64 -59.16
N PHE A 657 -27.87 -11.68 -60.20
CA PHE A 657 -27.50 -12.92 -60.90
C PHE A 657 -26.03 -13.31 -60.77
N GLY A 658 -25.17 -12.43 -60.25
CA GLY A 658 -23.72 -12.68 -60.13
C GLY A 658 -23.35 -13.87 -59.25
N TRP A 659 -24.24 -14.29 -58.35
CA TRP A 659 -24.08 -15.51 -57.54
C TRP A 659 -24.06 -16.79 -58.40
N LEU A 660 -24.62 -16.78 -59.61
CA LEU A 660 -24.57 -17.89 -60.55
C LEU A 660 -23.17 -18.08 -61.20
N PHE A 661 -22.26 -17.15 -60.96
CA PHE A 661 -20.95 -17.09 -61.65
C PHE A 661 -19.79 -16.92 -60.67
N ARG A 662 -20.00 -17.20 -59.38
CA ARG A 662 -18.97 -17.07 -58.35
C ARG A 662 -19.07 -18.16 -57.30
N ASN A 663 -17.96 -18.41 -56.63
CA ASN A 663 -17.84 -19.14 -55.38
C ASN A 663 -17.34 -18.17 -54.31
N THR A 664 -18.00 -18.19 -53.15
CA THR A 664 -17.67 -17.36 -52.00
C THR A 664 -17.29 -18.27 -50.84
N ASN A 665 -16.15 -17.99 -50.20
CA ASN A 665 -15.69 -18.61 -48.98
C ASN A 665 -15.45 -17.50 -47.94
N ASN A 666 -16.18 -17.55 -46.82
CA ASN A 666 -15.99 -16.68 -45.68
C ASN A 666 -15.55 -17.53 -44.48
N PHE A 667 -14.33 -17.26 -44.02
CA PHE A 667 -13.75 -17.90 -42.85
C PHE A 667 -13.55 -16.86 -41.74
N ASN A 668 -14.06 -17.14 -40.55
CA ASN A 668 -13.93 -16.30 -39.36
C ASN A 668 -13.47 -17.17 -38.19
N GLU A 669 -12.24 -16.95 -37.73
CA GLU A 669 -11.64 -17.66 -36.61
C GLU A 669 -11.41 -16.67 -35.47
N LYS A 670 -11.94 -17.00 -34.29
CA LYS A 670 -11.70 -16.27 -33.04
C LYS A 670 -10.99 -17.18 -32.05
N GLN A 671 -9.98 -16.65 -31.41
CA GLN A 671 -9.21 -17.35 -30.39
C GLN A 671 -8.98 -16.43 -29.19
N GLU A 672 -9.32 -16.92 -28.00
CA GLU A 672 -9.14 -16.22 -26.74
C GLU A 672 -8.31 -17.09 -25.80
N LEU A 673 -7.31 -16.51 -25.16
CA LEU A 673 -6.49 -17.11 -24.12
C LEU A 673 -6.60 -16.25 -22.87
N LEU A 674 -6.94 -16.83 -21.73
CA LEU A 674 -6.96 -16.16 -20.42
C LEU A 674 -6.19 -16.99 -19.41
N ILE A 675 -5.38 -16.32 -18.58
CA ILE A 675 -4.58 -16.97 -17.54
C ILE A 675 -4.95 -16.36 -16.19
N PHE A 676 -5.34 -17.22 -15.25
CA PHE A 676 -5.71 -16.87 -13.89
C PHE A 676 -4.76 -17.53 -12.90
N VAL A 677 -4.56 -16.89 -11.75
CA VAL A 677 -3.87 -17.52 -10.62
C VAL A 677 -4.63 -17.26 -9.33
N THR A 678 -4.65 -18.25 -8.44
CA THR A 678 -5.26 -18.19 -7.11
C THR A 678 -4.29 -18.79 -6.09
N PRO A 679 -3.58 -17.97 -5.30
CA PRO A 679 -2.80 -18.46 -4.17
C PRO A 679 -3.66 -18.63 -2.92
N ARG A 680 -3.33 -19.62 -2.09
CA ARG A 680 -3.96 -19.85 -0.79
C ARG A 680 -2.92 -20.31 0.22
N ILE A 681 -2.84 -19.61 1.36
CA ILE A 681 -1.99 -20.01 2.49
C ILE A 681 -2.62 -21.23 3.15
N VAL A 682 -1.81 -22.27 3.39
CA VAL A 682 -2.24 -23.48 4.11
C VAL A 682 -2.31 -23.15 5.60
N THR A 683 -3.48 -23.31 6.19
CA THR A 683 -3.71 -23.27 7.64
C THR A 683 -3.91 -24.69 8.16
N ASP A 684 -3.54 -24.99 9.41
CA ASP A 684 -3.62 -26.33 10.02
C ASP A 684 -5.01 -27.00 9.98
N HIS A 685 -6.07 -26.26 9.64
CA HIS A 685 -7.43 -26.77 9.44
C HIS A 685 -7.72 -27.05 7.96
N PHE A 686 -7.08 -28.08 7.40
CA PHE A 686 -7.42 -28.65 6.09
C PHE A 686 -8.06 -30.03 6.21
#